data_AF-A0A6P5ALE4-F1
#
_entry.id   AF-A0A6P5ALE4-F1
#
_cell.length_a   1.000
_cell.length_b   1.000
_cell.length_c   1.000
_cell.angle_alpha   90.00
_cell.angle_beta   90.00
_cell.angle_gamma   90.00
#
_symmetry.space_group_name_H-M   'P 1'
#
loop_
_entity.id
_entity.type
_entity.pdbx_description
1 polymer ?
#
loop_
_entity_poly.entity_id
_entity_poly.type
_entity_poly.pdbx_seq_one_letter_code
_entity_poly.pdbx_strand_id
1 'polypeptide(L)'
;MALADKGALLKILPLISRDSDDLIAEVLALLAAMLYGGNEHVQDCLMDFFLNSREEMLFSAFKSRMELSAVITTERRLLEAQHKAELQKAMEMEKALSRAVIDGKTAMAAVKRHGSTASMMSIMSARGRGRVKTGRKRMQSSKSRKSAATSSRPEQGRSRAAWPTPPVLKNPQQGTEPANGGIELKSVKQTAEALMANQSKLGEASTSGDEPTEVVVDNAATSEHNDLLEELEEPLDDVLFEDDGNIELVLRVLGMMCDAQHTGLQDYIREQPDNMKSFNLVAETTLYLQLHYSNINGGNIRLVTSIFNTLFNLAVGNSKNQAIIFDTKAIDYINFILRETKFNGADQLAVVQLKTSIGNLLKVIIEENTNDAALAKEIKDLLDEDAVNTTLVDSFLERKKTMDETLKKSWQHLGFTFFHIIKRFLDLDSTLNPKDFQKTEDAKQAWAFFEGNTLSVEVIKDNEIQKVHFRIRKKDLLRNEVKEKLKWSVDRSSPSNKIRDFIDWSKDIRRDINYQAWVRSHKLAAFFIAHEVFWNRAIIFLTLVINIFMLSTWNAPCPQHYGTRANATCASPEPKTPHGILWSADNGPYEVTIYVLGGIHNILSFCLMISFFLSNRLRLPDWNNTKAWFSKNFLGIEILNAQKQRVSKLEIQVFSLKTLYYVAYLIFSILGTVFYGYFFCFHLIHIAVKNQLLIRVISSVTLNGRSLLWVCVLAIIFIYIYAVIGFAFFRGHFNEEKGQFCESLGQCFVSTMRYGLMENLHKPLIPPSWVTFEDYAIKLLWDLTFWVIVTTIGLRIVFGMIVDAFVALRNKKWQADFDMANICFICGRTNYDFERFGKGFRRHVKNEHNMWSYLFFFIHLDETNETQYTAIEFHVAKLMKNEAYEFFPVNRALSLDNKKDAYDSKLDNLVLQVDQLVKRQKEEDAQKRRQEEKMKQREWEEKHRADSAHTPALTIKSGSPGEDTDL
;
A
#
# COMPACT_ATOMS: atom_id res chain seq x y z
N MET A 1 -15.27 24.71 8.20
CA MET A 1 -15.51 25.01 9.63
C MET A 1 -15.70 26.52 9.80
N ALA A 2 -15.01 27.24 10.70
CA ALA A 2 -15.35 28.56 11.27
C ALA A 2 -15.93 29.71 10.39
N LEU A 3 -15.77 29.69 9.05
CA LEU A 3 -16.46 30.60 8.13
C LEU A 3 -17.84 30.07 7.70
N ALA A 4 -17.98 28.77 7.44
CA ALA A 4 -19.26 28.11 7.17
C ALA A 4 -20.20 28.22 8.38
N ASP A 5 -19.68 28.04 9.59
CA ASP A 5 -20.41 28.18 10.87
C ASP A 5 -20.98 29.60 11.08
N LYS A 6 -20.46 30.61 10.35
CA LYS A 6 -20.93 31.99 10.33
C LYS A 6 -21.83 32.31 9.13
N GLY A 7 -22.28 31.28 8.40
CA GLY A 7 -23.14 31.41 7.22
C GLY A 7 -22.45 32.04 6.01
N ALA A 8 -21.13 31.85 5.84
CA ALA A 8 -20.42 32.38 4.67
C ALA A 8 -20.96 31.81 3.35
N LEU A 9 -21.20 30.49 3.28
CA LEU A 9 -21.74 29.80 2.11
C LEU A 9 -23.04 30.45 1.60
N LEU A 10 -23.98 30.69 2.50
CA LEU A 10 -25.28 31.34 2.23
C LEU A 10 -25.16 32.76 1.61
N LYS A 11 -24.00 33.41 1.77
CA LYS A 11 -23.75 34.77 1.27
C LYS A 11 -22.93 34.80 -0.03
N ILE A 12 -22.17 33.75 -0.32
CA ILE A 12 -21.26 33.71 -1.48
C ILE A 12 -21.83 32.91 -2.65
N LEU A 13 -22.59 31.83 -2.40
CA LEU A 13 -23.17 31.01 -3.47
C LEU A 13 -24.10 31.82 -4.41
N PRO A 14 -24.99 32.72 -3.91
CA PRO A 14 -25.81 33.58 -4.77
C PRO A 14 -25.03 34.67 -5.53
N LEU A 15 -23.72 34.82 -5.33
CA LEU A 15 -22.88 35.74 -6.10
C LEU A 15 -22.36 35.10 -7.40
N ILE A 16 -22.41 33.77 -7.51
CA ILE A 16 -21.99 33.03 -8.71
C ILE A 16 -22.96 33.25 -9.88
N SER A 17 -24.23 33.57 -9.58
CA SER A 17 -25.27 33.87 -10.58
C SER A 17 -25.31 35.33 -11.05
N ARG A 18 -24.18 36.04 -10.96
CA ARG A 18 -24.03 37.43 -11.44
C ARG A 18 -23.20 37.45 -12.72
N ASP A 19 -23.14 38.59 -13.39
CA ASP A 19 -22.50 38.73 -14.71
C ASP A 19 -21.03 39.22 -14.65
N SER A 20 -20.40 39.23 -13.46
CA SER A 20 -19.05 39.78 -13.26
C SER A 20 -18.03 38.67 -13.03
N ASP A 21 -17.17 38.42 -14.04
CA ASP A 21 -16.15 37.37 -13.98
C ASP A 21 -15.17 37.51 -12.79
N ASP A 22 -14.68 38.72 -12.50
CA ASP A 22 -13.78 38.97 -11.36
C ASP A 22 -14.41 38.54 -10.02
N LEU A 23 -15.69 38.88 -9.82
CA LEU A 23 -16.43 38.53 -8.61
C LEU A 23 -16.59 37.00 -8.49
N ILE A 24 -16.76 36.32 -9.62
CA ILE A 24 -16.96 34.87 -9.66
C ILE A 24 -15.64 34.13 -9.48
N ALA A 25 -14.54 34.65 -10.02
CA ALA A 25 -13.18 34.16 -9.77
C ALA A 25 -12.85 34.17 -8.27
N GLU A 26 -13.07 35.30 -7.59
CA GLU A 26 -12.87 35.43 -6.14
C GLU A 26 -13.79 34.50 -5.32
N VAL A 27 -15.06 34.35 -5.72
CA VAL A 27 -16.00 33.43 -5.04
C VAL A 27 -15.62 31.96 -5.25
N LEU A 28 -15.17 31.57 -6.45
CA LEU A 28 -14.66 30.22 -6.73
C LEU A 28 -13.35 29.96 -5.96
N ALA A 29 -12.44 30.93 -5.90
CA ALA A 29 -11.21 30.83 -5.12
C ALA A 29 -11.50 30.69 -3.62
N LEU A 30 -12.47 31.42 -3.09
CA LEU A 30 -12.92 31.30 -1.70
C LEU A 30 -13.58 29.94 -1.41
N LEU A 31 -14.43 29.43 -2.31
CA LEU A 31 -15.01 28.09 -2.18
C LEU A 31 -13.93 27.00 -2.23
N ALA A 32 -12.97 27.11 -3.16
CA ALA A 32 -11.82 26.22 -3.24
C ALA A 32 -11.00 26.23 -1.93
N ALA A 33 -10.78 27.41 -1.33
CA ALA A 33 -10.11 27.53 -0.03
C ALA A 33 -10.93 26.97 1.15
N MET A 34 -12.27 27.04 1.09
CA MET A 34 -13.16 26.49 2.13
C MET A 34 -13.30 24.96 2.04
N LEU A 35 -13.25 24.38 0.84
CA LEU A 35 -13.35 22.94 0.58
C LEU A 35 -12.01 22.19 0.68
N TYR A 36 -10.89 22.91 0.71
CA TYR A 36 -9.54 22.35 0.68
C TYR A 36 -9.32 21.15 1.62
N GLY A 37 -8.97 20.01 1.02
CA GLY A 37 -8.65 18.76 1.72
C GLY A 37 -9.87 17.96 2.19
N GLY A 38 -10.93 17.87 1.37
CA GLY A 38 -12.10 17.04 1.67
C GLY A 38 -12.82 17.44 2.96
N ASN A 39 -13.11 18.74 3.12
CA ASN A 39 -13.70 19.30 4.34
C ASN A 39 -15.17 18.89 4.50
N GLU A 40 -15.41 17.67 5.01
CA GLU A 40 -16.72 17.00 5.21
C GLU A 40 -17.80 17.97 5.72
N HIS A 41 -17.52 18.75 6.77
CA HIS A 41 -18.45 19.75 7.34
C HIS A 41 -18.87 20.88 6.38
N VAL A 42 -18.02 21.27 5.43
CA VAL A 42 -18.36 22.27 4.38
C VAL A 42 -19.12 21.61 3.23
N GLN A 43 -18.86 20.33 2.95
CA GLN A 43 -19.62 19.53 1.99
C GLN A 43 -21.05 19.27 2.50
N ASP A 44 -21.21 18.90 3.78
CA ASP A 44 -22.50 18.79 4.48
C ASP A 44 -23.30 20.11 4.35
N CYS A 45 -22.69 21.25 4.68
CA CYS A 45 -23.34 22.57 4.57
C CYS A 45 -23.68 22.98 3.13
N LEU A 46 -23.01 22.45 2.11
CA LEU A 46 -23.38 22.63 0.70
C LEU A 46 -24.56 21.76 0.32
N MET A 47 -24.57 20.49 0.75
CA MET A 47 -25.69 19.56 0.53
C MET A 47 -26.98 20.08 1.19
N ASP A 48 -26.89 20.53 2.45
CA ASP A 48 -27.98 21.19 3.17
C ASP A 48 -28.44 22.46 2.45
N PHE A 49 -27.52 23.26 1.89
CA PHE A 49 -27.92 24.45 1.13
C PHE A 49 -28.70 24.08 -0.13
N PHE A 50 -28.22 23.15 -0.95
CA PHE A 50 -28.86 22.77 -2.21
C PHE A 50 -30.28 22.23 -1.98
N LEU A 51 -30.44 21.28 -1.06
CA LEU A 51 -31.74 20.66 -0.76
C LEU A 51 -32.77 21.63 -0.15
N ASN A 52 -32.33 22.70 0.52
CA ASN A 52 -33.22 23.71 1.10
C ASN A 52 -33.52 24.88 0.15
N SER A 53 -32.60 25.24 -0.74
CA SER A 53 -32.75 26.36 -1.68
C SER A 53 -33.28 25.97 -3.06
N ARG A 54 -33.10 24.70 -3.47
CA ARG A 54 -33.29 24.20 -4.85
C ARG A 54 -32.48 25.02 -5.86
N GLU A 55 -31.18 25.09 -5.58
CA GLU A 55 -30.24 25.88 -6.36
C GLU A 55 -30.10 25.30 -7.78
N GLU A 56 -30.63 25.98 -8.79
CA GLU A 56 -30.39 25.68 -10.21
C GLU A 56 -29.26 26.56 -10.80
N MET A 57 -29.06 27.78 -10.28
CA MET A 57 -28.21 28.77 -10.94
C MET A 57 -26.73 28.39 -10.87
N LEU A 58 -26.30 27.75 -9.77
CA LEU A 58 -24.93 27.26 -9.62
C LEU A 58 -24.56 26.25 -10.72
N PHE A 59 -25.40 25.22 -10.92
CA PHE A 59 -25.14 24.15 -11.87
C PHE A 59 -25.27 24.64 -13.31
N SER A 60 -26.23 25.53 -13.58
CA SER A 60 -26.34 26.22 -14.86
C SER A 60 -25.09 27.08 -15.14
N ALA A 61 -24.58 27.84 -14.18
CA ALA A 61 -23.40 28.69 -14.35
C ALA A 61 -22.13 27.87 -14.58
N PHE A 62 -21.95 26.74 -13.86
CA PHE A 62 -20.84 25.82 -14.09
C PHE A 62 -20.88 25.23 -15.50
N LYS A 63 -22.06 24.77 -15.96
CA LYS A 63 -22.23 24.29 -17.34
C LYS A 63 -21.94 25.40 -18.36
N SER A 64 -22.51 26.59 -18.21
CA SER A 64 -22.32 27.69 -19.16
C SER A 64 -20.87 28.15 -19.25
N ARG A 65 -20.06 28.06 -18.18
CA ARG A 65 -18.62 28.31 -18.23
C ARG A 65 -17.83 27.23 -18.96
N MET A 66 -18.20 25.95 -18.81
CA MET A 66 -17.65 24.87 -19.63
C MET A 66 -17.98 25.05 -21.11
N GLU A 67 -19.22 25.42 -21.44
CA GLU A 67 -19.66 25.69 -22.81
C GLU A 67 -18.95 26.92 -23.42
N LEU A 68 -18.78 28.01 -22.65
CA LEU A 68 -18.03 29.19 -23.08
C LEU A 68 -16.56 28.86 -23.39
N SER A 69 -15.87 28.21 -22.45
CA SER A 69 -14.48 27.79 -22.62
C SER A 69 -14.31 26.78 -23.77
N ALA A 70 -15.33 25.94 -24.03
CA ALA A 70 -15.39 25.05 -25.18
C ALA A 70 -15.49 25.82 -26.50
N VAL A 71 -16.37 26.81 -26.59
CA VAL A 71 -16.51 27.67 -27.78
C VAL A 71 -15.19 28.39 -28.08
N ILE A 72 -14.62 29.08 -27.08
CA ILE A 72 -13.33 29.80 -27.22
C ILE A 72 -12.21 28.83 -27.65
N THR A 73 -12.14 27.63 -27.07
CA THR A 73 -11.22 26.57 -27.50
C THR A 73 -11.40 26.19 -28.98
N THR A 74 -12.64 26.10 -29.48
CA THR A 74 -12.90 25.76 -30.89
C THR A 74 -12.61 26.92 -31.84
N GLU A 75 -12.90 28.15 -31.46
CA GLU A 75 -12.60 29.36 -32.24
C GLU A 75 -11.08 29.58 -32.34
N ARG A 76 -10.36 29.49 -31.21
CA ARG A 76 -8.89 29.53 -31.16
C ARG A 76 -8.26 28.51 -32.11
N ARG A 77 -8.77 27.27 -32.14
CA ARG A 77 -8.26 26.23 -33.06
C ARG A 77 -8.56 26.52 -34.52
N LEU A 78 -9.71 27.14 -34.81
CA LEU A 78 -10.04 27.58 -36.17
C LEU A 78 -9.08 28.68 -36.63
N LEU A 79 -8.77 29.64 -35.75
CA LEU A 79 -7.78 30.70 -35.99
C LEU A 79 -6.36 30.13 -36.16
N GLU A 80 -5.90 29.25 -35.26
CA GLU A 80 -4.60 28.58 -35.39
C GLU A 80 -4.49 27.78 -36.71
N ALA A 81 -5.57 27.14 -37.16
CA ALA A 81 -5.62 26.40 -38.42
C ALA A 81 -5.64 27.34 -39.65
N GLN A 82 -6.35 28.47 -39.56
CA GLN A 82 -6.36 29.51 -40.61
C GLN A 82 -4.97 30.13 -40.76
N HIS A 83 -4.35 30.57 -39.66
CA HIS A 83 -3.02 31.17 -39.66
C HIS A 83 -1.97 30.19 -40.18
N LYS A 84 -1.96 28.92 -39.74
CA LYS A 84 -1.06 27.88 -40.30
C LYS A 84 -1.28 27.64 -41.79
N ALA A 85 -2.53 27.71 -42.27
CA ALA A 85 -2.84 27.62 -43.69
C ALA A 85 -2.46 28.88 -44.49
N GLU A 86 -2.33 30.05 -43.85
CA GLU A 86 -1.83 31.28 -44.48
C GLU A 86 -0.31 31.35 -44.50
N LEU A 87 0.36 30.94 -43.41
CA LEU A 87 1.80 30.71 -43.37
C LEU A 87 2.24 29.73 -44.46
N GLN A 88 1.52 28.61 -44.63
CA GLN A 88 1.82 27.66 -45.70
C GLN A 88 1.63 28.26 -47.10
N LYS A 89 0.59 29.08 -47.33
CA LYS A 89 0.42 29.80 -48.62
C LYS A 89 1.57 30.80 -48.86
N ALA A 90 2.00 31.53 -47.82
CA ALA A 90 3.12 32.45 -47.90
C ALA A 90 4.41 31.71 -48.27
N MET A 91 4.71 30.59 -47.59
CA MET A 91 5.84 29.71 -47.91
C MET A 91 5.74 29.05 -49.29
N GLU A 92 4.55 28.75 -49.81
CA GLU A 92 4.36 28.23 -51.17
C GLU A 92 4.51 29.35 -52.23
N MET A 93 4.09 30.58 -51.91
CA MET A 93 4.29 31.77 -52.73
C MET A 93 5.76 32.20 -52.78
N GLU A 94 6.50 32.15 -51.66
CA GLU A 94 7.94 32.38 -51.57
C GLU A 94 8.71 31.32 -52.38
N LYS A 95 8.31 30.04 -52.31
CA LYS A 95 8.85 28.95 -53.17
C LYS A 95 8.47 29.09 -54.65
N ALA A 96 7.42 29.82 -55.00
CA ALA A 96 7.09 30.16 -56.37
C ALA A 96 7.87 31.39 -56.87
N LEU A 97 8.01 32.42 -56.03
CA LEU A 97 8.74 33.65 -56.31
C LEU A 97 10.23 33.40 -56.47
N SER A 98 10.85 32.64 -55.57
CA SER A 98 12.27 32.25 -55.66
C SER A 98 12.56 31.46 -56.94
N ARG A 99 11.67 30.55 -57.35
CA ARG A 99 11.74 29.87 -58.66
C ARG A 99 11.64 30.87 -59.82
N ALA A 100 10.66 31.77 -59.80
CA ALA A 100 10.50 32.81 -60.83
C ALA A 100 11.72 33.76 -60.90
N VAL A 101 12.38 34.05 -59.79
CA VAL A 101 13.64 34.83 -59.74
C VAL A 101 14.82 34.03 -60.30
N ILE A 102 14.89 32.71 -60.09
CA ILE A 102 15.90 31.84 -60.70
C ILE A 102 15.68 31.72 -62.21
N ASP A 103 14.44 31.53 -62.65
CA ASP A 103 14.06 31.51 -64.07
C ASP A 103 14.31 32.87 -64.73
N GLY A 104 14.01 33.98 -64.03
CA GLY A 104 14.35 35.33 -64.45
C GLY A 104 15.86 35.57 -64.57
N LYS A 105 16.66 35.12 -63.60
CA LYS A 105 18.13 35.20 -63.64
C LYS A 105 18.74 34.34 -64.76
N THR A 106 18.18 33.16 -65.03
CA THR A 106 18.65 32.32 -66.16
C THR A 106 18.20 32.86 -67.52
N ALA A 107 16.99 33.44 -67.62
CA ALA A 107 16.54 34.16 -68.81
C ALA A 107 17.39 35.41 -69.09
N MET A 108 17.69 36.23 -68.06
CA MET A 108 18.62 37.36 -68.20
C MET A 108 20.04 36.90 -68.58
N ALA A 109 20.51 35.77 -68.06
CA ALA A 109 21.80 35.19 -68.47
C ALA A 109 21.79 34.73 -69.95
N ALA A 110 20.66 34.23 -70.45
CA ALA A 110 20.48 33.91 -71.87
C ALA A 110 20.44 35.17 -72.75
N VAL A 111 19.70 36.21 -72.34
CA VAL A 111 19.67 37.51 -73.02
C VAL A 111 21.06 38.16 -73.03
N LYS A 112 21.80 38.12 -71.91
CA LYS A 112 23.17 38.67 -71.82
C LYS A 112 24.17 37.92 -72.70
N ARG A 113 23.93 36.64 -73.02
CA ARG A 113 24.69 35.88 -74.05
C ARG A 113 24.32 36.26 -75.49
N HIS A 114 23.10 36.74 -75.74
CA HIS A 114 22.69 37.26 -77.05
C HIS A 114 23.04 38.75 -77.25
N GLY A 115 23.23 39.51 -76.17
CA GLY A 115 23.52 40.95 -76.22
C GLY A 115 24.94 41.33 -76.68
N SER A 116 25.90 40.40 -76.74
CA SER A 116 27.30 40.73 -77.04
C SER A 116 27.73 40.52 -78.51
N THR A 117 26.80 40.25 -79.43
CA THR A 117 27.10 39.92 -80.84
C THR A 117 26.16 40.62 -81.85
N ALA A 118 25.78 41.87 -81.58
CA ALA A 118 24.76 42.59 -82.35
C ALA A 118 25.14 44.00 -82.84
N SER A 119 26.42 44.31 -83.06
CA SER A 119 26.82 45.52 -83.83
C SER A 119 28.19 45.43 -84.52
N MET A 120 28.35 44.50 -85.48
CA MET A 120 29.26 44.72 -86.61
C MET A 120 28.92 43.81 -87.81
N MET A 121 28.43 44.45 -88.88
CA MET A 121 28.40 44.07 -90.31
C MET A 121 27.02 44.23 -90.94
N SER A 122 26.88 45.31 -91.70
CA SER A 122 25.91 45.44 -92.79
C SER A 122 26.61 45.17 -94.13
N ILE A 123 25.83 45.12 -95.22
CA ILE A 123 26.23 45.08 -96.65
C ILE A 123 26.27 43.68 -97.31
N MET A 124 25.09 43.31 -97.84
CA MET A 124 24.81 42.74 -99.17
C MET A 124 25.18 41.29 -99.57
N SER A 125 24.35 40.78 -100.50
CA SER A 125 24.66 39.74 -101.51
C SER A 125 24.71 38.26 -101.05
N ALA A 126 24.13 37.27 -101.76
CA ALA A 126 23.17 37.29 -102.87
C ALA A 126 22.51 35.89 -103.09
N ARG A 127 21.68 35.79 -104.15
CA ARG A 127 21.21 34.55 -104.82
C ARG A 127 22.31 33.46 -104.89
N GLY A 128 22.02 32.15 -104.83
CA GLY A 128 20.75 31.43 -104.79
C GLY A 128 20.84 30.09 -105.56
N ARG A 129 19.71 29.37 -105.72
CA ARG A 129 19.54 28.04 -106.37
C ARG A 129 20.15 26.84 -105.62
N GLY A 130 19.30 25.87 -105.26
CA GLY A 130 19.72 24.53 -104.83
C GLY A 130 19.59 23.48 -105.95
N ARG A 131 19.99 22.22 -105.68
CA ARG A 131 19.69 21.05 -106.52
C ARG A 131 19.46 19.79 -105.66
N VAL A 132 18.83 18.77 -106.25
CA VAL A 132 18.07 17.72 -105.54
C VAL A 132 18.65 16.30 -105.71
N LYS A 133 18.77 15.59 -104.56
CA LYS A 133 18.78 14.12 -104.31
C LYS A 133 19.56 13.15 -105.23
N THR A 134 20.63 12.59 -104.68
CA THR A 134 21.08 11.18 -104.77
C THR A 134 21.76 10.78 -103.44
N GLY A 135 21.94 9.50 -103.06
CA GLY A 135 21.30 8.27 -103.57
C GLY A 135 21.98 6.94 -103.17
N ARG A 136 21.59 6.33 -102.02
CA ARG A 136 22.05 4.99 -101.50
C ARG A 136 23.55 4.93 -101.08
N LYS A 137 24.08 3.96 -100.31
CA LYS A 137 23.59 2.61 -99.85
C LYS A 137 24.40 2.11 -98.61
N ARG A 138 23.75 1.44 -97.62
CA ARG A 138 24.25 0.30 -96.77
C ARG A 138 25.54 0.48 -95.91
N MET A 139 25.87 -0.32 -94.87
CA MET A 139 25.16 -1.24 -93.94
C MET A 139 26.08 -1.44 -92.70
N GLN A 140 25.61 -1.51 -91.45
CA GLN A 140 25.35 -2.73 -90.64
C GLN A 140 24.86 -2.29 -89.23
N SER A 141 23.82 -2.88 -88.63
CA SER A 141 23.78 -4.15 -87.85
C SER A 141 24.34 -3.98 -86.42
N SER A 142 23.68 -4.36 -85.32
CA SER A 142 22.40 -5.12 -85.18
C SER A 142 21.83 -5.16 -83.75
N LYS A 143 20.47 -5.21 -83.66
CA LYS A 143 19.65 -5.93 -82.63
C LYS A 143 19.78 -5.39 -81.17
N SER A 144 18.92 -5.64 -80.17
CA SER A 144 17.68 -6.43 -79.91
C SER A 144 17.13 -5.95 -78.53
N ARG A 145 15.88 -6.05 -78.03
CA ARG A 145 14.50 -6.53 -78.38
C ARG A 145 13.57 -6.09 -77.20
N LYS A 146 12.22 -6.04 -77.18
CA LYS A 146 11.09 -6.13 -78.17
C LYS A 146 9.79 -5.62 -77.49
N SER A 147 8.77 -5.21 -78.28
CA SER A 147 7.28 -5.29 -78.08
C SER A 147 6.64 -5.30 -76.67
N ALA A 148 5.65 -4.45 -76.31
CA ALA A 148 4.24 -4.36 -76.81
C ALA A 148 3.34 -5.55 -76.35
N ALA A 149 2.00 -5.44 -76.12
CA ALA A 149 1.01 -4.38 -76.41
C ALA A 149 -0.30 -4.52 -75.54
N THR A 150 -1.37 -3.77 -75.91
CA THR A 150 -2.79 -3.83 -75.46
C THR A 150 -3.11 -3.26 -74.05
N SER A 151 -4.27 -2.62 -73.79
CA SER A 151 -5.49 -2.42 -74.61
C SER A 151 -6.19 -1.05 -74.42
N SER A 152 -7.02 -0.67 -75.41
CA SER A 152 -8.22 0.18 -75.35
C SER A 152 -8.20 1.58 -74.70
N ARG A 153 -8.15 2.60 -75.57
CA ARG A 153 -9.07 3.79 -75.58
C ARG A 153 -10.37 3.39 -76.36
N PRO A 154 -11.45 4.21 -76.54
CA PRO A 154 -11.44 5.67 -76.68
C PRO A 154 -12.65 6.49 -76.14
N GLU A 155 -12.61 7.81 -76.45
CA GLU A 155 -13.71 8.73 -76.79
C GLU A 155 -14.80 9.20 -75.78
N GLN A 156 -14.61 10.47 -75.37
CA GLN A 156 -15.53 11.61 -75.42
C GLN A 156 -17.01 11.36 -75.83
N GLY A 157 -17.93 11.84 -74.98
CA GLY A 157 -19.31 12.19 -75.34
C GLY A 157 -19.71 13.57 -74.77
N ARG A 158 -20.39 14.41 -75.56
CA ARG A 158 -20.96 15.71 -75.12
C ARG A 158 -22.38 15.53 -74.57
N SER A 159 -22.75 16.28 -73.52
CA SER A 159 -23.95 17.15 -73.50
C SER A 159 -24.14 17.85 -72.13
N ARG A 160 -25.15 18.74 -72.05
CA ARG A 160 -25.49 19.58 -70.88
C ARG A 160 -26.44 18.85 -69.92
N ALA A 161 -26.34 19.15 -68.62
CA ALA A 161 -27.45 19.08 -67.65
C ALA A 161 -27.31 20.18 -66.58
N ALA A 162 -28.30 20.35 -65.71
CA ALA A 162 -28.57 21.59 -64.98
C ALA A 162 -28.71 21.40 -63.45
N TRP A 163 -28.22 22.40 -62.67
CA TRP A 163 -28.67 22.77 -61.30
C TRP A 163 -28.46 21.70 -60.18
N PRO A 164 -28.50 22.00 -58.84
CA PRO A 164 -29.28 23.05 -58.16
C PRO A 164 -28.60 23.87 -57.03
N THR A 165 -29.36 24.87 -56.56
CA THR A 165 -29.26 25.58 -55.26
C THR A 165 -30.46 25.18 -54.38
N PRO A 166 -30.40 25.12 -53.03
CA PRO A 166 -30.69 26.31 -52.18
C PRO A 166 -29.97 26.23 -50.80
N PRO A 167 -30.34 26.95 -49.71
CA PRO A 167 -31.26 28.10 -49.56
C PRO A 167 -30.63 29.35 -48.88
N VAL A 168 -31.40 30.44 -48.81
CA VAL A 168 -31.15 31.62 -47.98
C VAL A 168 -32.33 31.82 -47.03
N LEU A 169 -32.08 32.23 -45.78
CA LEU A 169 -33.10 32.70 -44.82
C LEU A 169 -32.73 34.08 -44.25
N LYS A 170 -33.70 34.73 -43.59
CA LYS A 170 -33.76 36.20 -43.43
C LYS A 170 -33.38 36.71 -42.05
N ASN A 171 -32.86 37.93 -41.99
CA ASN A 171 -32.76 38.76 -40.78
C ASN A 171 -34.15 39.16 -40.23
N PRO A 172 -34.30 39.23 -38.90
CA PRO A 172 -35.11 40.22 -38.18
C PRO A 172 -34.30 41.50 -37.87
N GLN A 173 -34.94 42.55 -37.34
CA GLN A 173 -34.31 43.85 -37.02
C GLN A 173 -34.31 44.15 -35.51
N GLN A 174 -33.30 44.92 -35.08
CA GLN A 174 -33.26 45.87 -33.94
C GLN A 174 -33.57 45.36 -32.51
N GLY A 175 -32.62 45.59 -31.60
CA GLY A 175 -32.83 45.53 -30.14
C GLY A 175 -31.56 45.78 -29.31
N THR A 176 -31.34 47.04 -28.90
CA THR A 176 -30.51 47.52 -27.76
C THR A 176 -29.03 47.08 -27.61
N GLU A 177 -28.14 48.05 -27.42
CA GLU A 177 -26.78 47.87 -26.89
C GLU A 177 -26.78 47.43 -25.41
N PRO A 178 -25.63 46.95 -24.88
CA PRO A 178 -24.84 47.89 -24.07
C PRO A 178 -23.30 47.83 -24.24
N ALA A 179 -22.69 49.02 -24.19
CA ALA A 179 -21.41 49.39 -23.55
C ALA A 179 -20.13 48.53 -23.73
N ASN A 180 -19.20 49.08 -24.52
CA ASN A 180 -17.73 49.13 -24.33
C ASN A 180 -16.97 47.95 -23.68
N GLY A 181 -16.21 47.23 -24.51
CA GLY A 181 -15.14 46.31 -24.05
C GLY A 181 -14.21 45.78 -25.15
N GLY A 182 -14.07 46.48 -26.29
CA GLY A 182 -13.36 45.96 -27.47
C GLY A 182 -12.20 46.83 -27.96
N ILE A 183 -11.06 46.21 -28.23
CA ILE A 183 -9.86 46.84 -28.81
C ILE A 183 -10.04 47.02 -30.33
N GLU A 184 -9.70 48.19 -30.88
CA GLU A 184 -9.94 48.52 -32.29
C GLU A 184 -8.92 47.88 -33.25
N LEU A 185 -9.23 46.71 -33.82
CA LEU A 185 -8.42 46.11 -34.88
C LEU A 185 -8.68 46.78 -36.27
N LYS A 186 -8.26 48.04 -36.42
CA LYS A 186 -8.54 48.87 -37.62
C LYS A 186 -7.60 48.68 -38.82
N SER A 187 -6.43 48.07 -38.64
CA SER A 187 -5.34 48.07 -39.64
C SER A 187 -5.65 47.29 -40.94
N VAL A 188 -6.26 46.11 -40.82
CA VAL A 188 -6.30 45.10 -41.91
C VAL A 188 -7.21 45.49 -43.09
N LYS A 189 -8.26 46.29 -42.87
CA LYS A 189 -9.14 46.73 -43.97
C LYS A 189 -8.52 47.84 -44.82
N GLN A 190 -7.79 48.77 -44.21
CA GLN A 190 -7.23 49.92 -44.92
C GLN A 190 -6.05 49.54 -45.82
N THR A 191 -5.26 48.54 -45.45
CA THR A 191 -4.16 48.00 -46.28
C THR A 191 -4.67 47.27 -47.52
N ALA A 192 -5.75 46.49 -47.40
CA ALA A 192 -6.38 45.80 -48.54
C ALA A 192 -6.93 46.77 -49.60
N GLU A 193 -7.54 47.88 -49.18
CA GLU A 193 -8.04 48.93 -50.09
C GLU A 193 -6.88 49.71 -50.76
N ALA A 194 -5.79 49.96 -50.04
CA ALA A 194 -4.59 50.62 -50.59
C ALA A 194 -3.90 49.78 -51.69
N LEU A 195 -3.79 48.46 -51.50
CA LEU A 195 -3.18 47.54 -52.48
C LEU A 195 -3.98 47.48 -53.80
N MET A 196 -5.32 47.53 -53.74
CA MET A 196 -6.18 47.57 -54.93
C MET A 196 -6.08 48.89 -55.70
N ALA A 197 -5.85 50.02 -55.02
CA ALA A 197 -5.76 51.33 -55.66
C ALA A 197 -4.51 51.48 -56.56
N ASN A 198 -3.40 50.83 -56.19
CA ASN A 198 -2.08 51.08 -56.79
C ASN A 198 -1.85 50.44 -58.18
N GLN A 199 -2.71 49.56 -58.65
CA GLN A 199 -2.61 48.96 -60.00
C GLN A 199 -3.02 49.91 -61.14
N SER A 200 -3.48 51.13 -60.86
CA SER A 200 -4.11 52.03 -61.84
C SER A 200 -3.23 53.16 -62.38
N LYS A 201 -1.96 53.27 -61.95
CA LYS A 201 -1.07 54.41 -62.29
C LYS A 201 0.34 54.02 -62.72
N LEU A 202 0.48 53.48 -63.93
CA LEU A 202 1.77 53.39 -64.65
C LEU A 202 1.50 53.41 -66.16
N GLY A 203 1.43 54.62 -66.73
CA GLY A 203 0.86 54.80 -68.07
C GLY A 203 1.00 56.17 -68.72
N GLU A 204 2.03 56.95 -68.40
CA GLU A 204 2.45 58.11 -69.21
C GLU A 204 3.92 58.48 -68.92
N ALA A 205 4.63 59.03 -69.90
CA ALA A 205 6.06 59.31 -69.80
C ALA A 205 6.51 60.50 -70.67
N SER A 206 7.38 61.37 -70.13
CA SER A 206 8.03 62.43 -70.91
C SER A 206 9.36 62.89 -70.30
N THR A 207 10.48 62.49 -70.92
CA THR A 207 11.74 63.26 -71.15
C THR A 207 12.25 64.19 -70.03
N SER A 208 13.45 64.00 -69.50
CA SER A 208 14.71 64.36 -70.18
C SER A 208 15.94 64.19 -69.25
N GLY A 209 17.16 64.19 -69.82
CA GLY A 209 18.43 64.31 -69.08
C GLY A 209 19.27 63.02 -69.02
N ASP A 210 20.54 63.12 -69.41
CA ASP A 210 21.52 62.02 -69.37
C ASP A 210 22.34 62.04 -68.07
N GLU A 211 22.53 60.88 -67.43
CA GLU A 211 23.85 60.37 -67.00
C GLU A 211 23.75 58.88 -66.57
N PRO A 212 24.83 58.08 -66.65
CA PRO A 212 24.76 56.63 -66.43
C PRO A 212 25.02 56.24 -64.97
N THR A 213 23.98 55.83 -64.25
CA THR A 213 24.12 55.09 -62.97
C THR A 213 24.05 53.58 -63.21
N GLU A 214 24.84 52.81 -62.43
CA GLU A 214 24.76 51.35 -62.47
C GLU A 214 23.41 50.87 -61.93
N VAL A 215 22.73 49.99 -62.68
CA VAL A 215 21.54 49.29 -62.18
C VAL A 215 21.97 48.20 -61.21
N VAL A 216 22.22 48.62 -59.96
CA VAL A 216 22.11 47.73 -58.81
C VAL A 216 20.67 47.24 -58.79
N VAL A 217 20.47 45.92 -58.95
CA VAL A 217 19.16 45.31 -58.69
C VAL A 217 19.05 45.19 -57.18
N ASP A 218 18.36 46.14 -56.55
CA ASP A 218 18.26 46.21 -55.10
C ASP A 218 17.68 44.94 -54.50
N ASN A 219 18.36 44.42 -53.48
CA ASN A 219 17.87 43.30 -52.68
C ASN A 219 16.70 43.72 -51.75
N ALA A 220 16.25 44.98 -51.80
CA ALA A 220 15.20 45.55 -50.95
C ALA A 220 13.88 44.76 -51.05
N ALA A 221 13.45 44.39 -52.26
CA ALA A 221 12.24 43.58 -52.46
C ALA A 221 12.32 42.15 -51.89
N THR A 222 13.52 41.67 -51.53
CA THR A 222 13.75 40.45 -50.75
C THR A 222 14.04 40.72 -49.28
N SER A 223 14.28 41.97 -48.86
CA SER A 223 14.28 42.36 -47.45
C SER A 223 12.84 42.49 -46.99
N GLU A 224 12.06 43.41 -47.55
CA GLU A 224 10.68 43.70 -47.12
C GLU A 224 9.77 42.46 -47.15
N HIS A 225 10.04 41.48 -48.01
CA HIS A 225 9.32 40.21 -48.05
C HIS A 225 9.82 39.17 -47.02
N ASN A 226 11.10 39.21 -46.65
CA ASN A 226 11.63 38.45 -45.51
C ASN A 226 11.15 39.07 -44.20
N ASP A 227 11.15 40.40 -44.09
CA ASP A 227 10.68 41.14 -42.91
C ASP A 227 9.19 40.82 -42.66
N LEU A 228 8.35 40.77 -43.71
CA LEU A 228 6.97 40.28 -43.66
C LEU A 228 6.82 38.77 -43.40
N LEU A 229 7.85 37.95 -43.68
CA LEU A 229 7.86 36.53 -43.32
C LEU A 229 8.29 36.35 -41.87
N GLU A 230 9.16 37.20 -41.33
CA GLU A 230 9.57 37.22 -39.92
C GLU A 230 8.40 37.73 -39.04
N GLU A 231 7.66 38.75 -39.48
CA GLU A 231 6.38 39.20 -38.88
C GLU A 231 5.23 38.16 -39.00
N LEU A 232 5.39 37.12 -39.83
CA LEU A 232 4.48 35.96 -39.92
C LEU A 232 5.02 34.69 -39.23
N GLU A 233 6.34 34.56 -39.06
CA GLU A 233 6.98 33.47 -38.32
C GLU A 233 7.12 33.77 -36.82
N GLU A 234 6.74 34.97 -36.34
CA GLU A 234 6.48 35.22 -34.92
C GLU A 234 5.50 34.14 -34.39
N PRO A 235 5.91 33.31 -33.42
CA PRO A 235 5.05 32.24 -32.94
C PRO A 235 3.89 32.84 -32.14
N LEU A 236 2.70 32.24 -32.27
CA LEU A 236 1.56 32.48 -31.35
C LEU A 236 1.83 31.98 -29.90
N ASP A 237 3.09 31.87 -29.50
CA ASP A 237 3.51 31.57 -28.13
C ASP A 237 3.10 32.69 -27.16
N ASP A 238 3.02 33.94 -27.60
CA ASP A 238 2.51 35.05 -26.77
C ASP A 238 0.97 35.06 -26.65
N VAL A 239 0.25 34.24 -27.45
CA VAL A 239 -1.15 33.85 -27.16
C VAL A 239 -1.13 32.67 -26.17
N LEU A 240 -0.48 32.87 -25.03
CA LEU A 240 -0.55 31.98 -23.87
C LEU A 240 -2.03 31.74 -23.49
N PHE A 241 -2.31 30.60 -22.85
CA PHE A 241 -3.64 30.36 -22.29
C PHE A 241 -3.85 31.29 -21.08
N GLU A 242 -4.64 32.35 -21.27
CA GLU A 242 -5.40 32.95 -20.17
C GLU A 242 -6.48 31.93 -19.72
N ASP A 243 -6.97 32.03 -18.47
CA ASP A 243 -7.95 31.08 -17.92
C ASP A 243 -9.36 31.45 -18.43
N ASP A 244 -9.61 31.19 -19.71
CA ASP A 244 -10.83 31.55 -20.46
C ASP A 244 -12.11 31.08 -19.74
N GLY A 245 -12.71 31.99 -18.98
CA GLY A 245 -13.93 31.74 -18.18
C GLY A 245 -13.69 31.22 -16.76
N ASN A 246 -12.47 31.28 -16.22
CA ASN A 246 -12.05 30.70 -14.94
C ASN A 246 -12.26 29.16 -14.87
N ILE A 247 -12.00 28.48 -15.98
CA ILE A 247 -12.32 27.06 -16.15
C ILE A 247 -11.46 26.15 -15.24
N GLU A 248 -10.20 26.50 -14.98
CA GLU A 248 -9.39 25.70 -14.04
C GLU A 248 -9.94 25.81 -12.60
N LEU A 249 -10.46 26.98 -12.20
CA LEU A 249 -11.14 27.16 -10.91
C LEU A 249 -12.47 26.40 -10.83
N VAL A 250 -13.31 26.41 -11.87
CA VAL A 250 -14.57 25.65 -11.90
C VAL A 250 -14.33 24.15 -11.74
N LEU A 251 -13.39 23.59 -12.53
CA LEU A 251 -12.99 22.17 -12.43
C LEU A 251 -12.45 21.85 -11.03
N ARG A 252 -11.59 22.71 -10.48
CA ARG A 252 -10.98 22.53 -9.16
C ARG A 252 -12.01 22.60 -8.02
N VAL A 253 -13.03 23.46 -8.11
CA VAL A 253 -14.14 23.50 -7.14
C VAL A 253 -14.99 22.23 -7.24
N LEU A 254 -15.38 21.80 -8.45
CA LEU A 254 -16.12 20.54 -8.65
C LEU A 254 -15.35 19.33 -8.10
N GLY A 255 -14.05 19.25 -8.36
CA GLY A 255 -13.18 18.22 -7.80
C GLY A 255 -13.17 18.23 -6.26
N MET A 256 -13.09 19.40 -5.61
CA MET A 256 -13.08 19.49 -4.15
C MET A 256 -14.45 19.34 -3.48
N MET A 257 -15.56 19.59 -4.19
CA MET A 257 -16.91 19.25 -3.71
C MET A 257 -17.09 17.74 -3.55
N CYS A 258 -16.39 16.93 -4.34
CA CYS A 258 -16.47 15.46 -4.32
C CYS A 258 -15.25 14.75 -3.71
N ASP A 259 -14.26 15.50 -3.22
CA ASP A 259 -13.12 14.97 -2.45
C ASP A 259 -13.60 14.25 -1.19
N ALA A 260 -12.80 13.32 -0.66
CA ALA A 260 -13.16 12.44 0.47
C ALA A 260 -14.44 11.58 0.30
N GLN A 261 -14.89 11.33 -0.94
CA GLN A 261 -15.98 10.40 -1.30
C GLN A 261 -17.33 10.76 -0.67
N HIS A 262 -17.68 12.04 -0.70
CA HIS A 262 -19.00 12.50 -0.28
C HIS A 262 -20.09 12.08 -1.30
N THR A 263 -20.57 10.84 -1.18
CA THR A 263 -21.51 10.21 -2.14
C THR A 263 -22.79 11.00 -2.38
N GLY A 264 -23.29 11.76 -1.39
CA GLY A 264 -24.45 12.65 -1.53
C GLY A 264 -24.24 13.70 -2.63
N LEU A 265 -23.26 14.59 -2.46
CA LEU A 265 -22.83 15.55 -3.48
C LEU A 265 -22.41 14.91 -4.80
N GLN A 266 -21.73 13.75 -4.79
CA GLN A 266 -21.37 13.04 -6.03
C GLN A 266 -22.59 12.57 -6.83
N ASP A 267 -23.65 12.13 -6.16
CA ASP A 267 -24.94 11.82 -6.79
C ASP A 267 -25.67 13.10 -7.22
N TYR A 268 -25.67 14.14 -6.38
CA TYR A 268 -26.34 15.41 -6.66
C TYR A 268 -25.71 16.17 -7.84
N ILE A 269 -24.39 16.08 -8.06
CA ILE A 269 -23.68 16.70 -9.20
C ILE A 269 -23.96 15.96 -10.53
N ARG A 270 -24.42 14.71 -10.47
CA ARG A 270 -24.92 13.95 -11.63
C ARG A 270 -26.40 14.26 -11.89
N GLU A 271 -27.23 14.23 -10.84
CA GLU A 271 -28.69 14.34 -10.91
C GLU A 271 -29.23 15.23 -9.78
N GLN A 272 -29.95 16.32 -10.12
CA GLN A 272 -30.69 17.15 -9.15
C GLN A 272 -32.20 16.84 -9.29
N PRO A 273 -32.78 15.92 -8.49
CA PRO A 273 -34.15 15.41 -8.69
C PRO A 273 -35.26 16.34 -8.16
N ASP A 274 -34.90 17.35 -7.37
CA ASP A 274 -35.78 18.35 -6.75
C ASP A 274 -35.81 19.70 -7.49
N ASN A 275 -34.83 19.92 -8.38
CA ASN A 275 -34.79 21.01 -9.35
C ASN A 275 -35.72 20.75 -10.55
N MET A 276 -36.21 21.82 -11.21
CA MET A 276 -36.98 21.72 -12.46
C MET A 276 -36.09 21.34 -13.66
N LYS A 277 -34.78 21.59 -13.56
CA LYS A 277 -33.76 21.17 -14.52
C LYS A 277 -32.60 20.49 -13.78
N SER A 278 -32.25 19.30 -14.23
CA SER A 278 -31.05 18.59 -13.78
C SER A 278 -29.91 18.77 -14.81
N PHE A 279 -28.73 19.11 -14.32
CA PHE A 279 -27.49 19.28 -15.09
C PHE A 279 -26.49 18.19 -14.70
N ASN A 280 -26.17 17.30 -15.64
CA ASN A 280 -25.24 16.19 -15.39
C ASN A 280 -23.79 16.64 -15.66
N LEU A 281 -23.18 17.32 -14.68
CA LEU A 281 -21.85 17.89 -14.84
C LEU A 281 -20.73 16.82 -14.98
N VAL A 282 -20.99 15.57 -14.61
CA VAL A 282 -20.10 14.43 -14.86
C VAL A 282 -19.97 14.16 -16.36
N ALA A 283 -21.10 14.13 -17.06
CA ALA A 283 -21.14 13.98 -18.52
C ALA A 283 -20.53 15.20 -19.23
N GLU A 284 -20.90 16.42 -18.83
CA GLU A 284 -20.34 17.66 -19.42
C GLU A 284 -18.81 17.73 -19.26
N THR A 285 -18.27 17.35 -18.10
CA THR A 285 -16.81 17.32 -17.85
C THR A 285 -16.10 16.30 -18.76
N THR A 286 -16.76 15.18 -19.11
CA THR A 286 -16.20 14.18 -20.02
C THR A 286 -16.34 14.60 -21.50
N LEU A 287 -17.42 15.30 -21.86
CA LEU A 287 -17.56 15.94 -23.18
C LEU A 287 -16.55 17.08 -23.37
N TYR A 288 -16.20 17.82 -22.32
CA TYR A 288 -15.13 18.82 -22.37
C TYR A 288 -13.75 18.18 -22.63
N LEU A 289 -13.50 16.96 -22.14
CA LEU A 289 -12.29 16.17 -22.49
C LEU A 289 -12.26 15.78 -23.99
N GLN A 290 -13.41 15.50 -24.62
CA GLN A 290 -13.51 15.21 -26.05
C GLN A 290 -12.96 16.36 -26.92
N LEU A 291 -12.99 17.60 -26.44
CA LEU A 291 -12.36 18.70 -27.15
C LEU A 291 -10.83 18.61 -27.04
N HIS A 292 -10.28 18.40 -25.85
CA HIS A 292 -8.84 18.58 -25.60
C HIS A 292 -7.94 17.39 -25.92
N TYR A 293 -8.45 16.15 -25.97
CA TYR A 293 -7.60 14.95 -26.08
C TYR A 293 -6.70 14.86 -27.34
N SER A 294 -7.09 15.52 -28.44
CA SER A 294 -6.45 15.36 -29.77
C SER A 294 -5.31 16.34 -30.07
N ASN A 295 -5.11 17.38 -29.26
CA ASN A 295 -4.09 18.42 -29.49
C ASN A 295 -3.49 18.88 -28.15
N ILE A 296 -2.75 17.98 -27.48
CA ILE A 296 -2.12 18.27 -26.18
C ILE A 296 -0.72 18.86 -26.40
N ASN A 297 -0.46 20.01 -25.77
CA ASN A 297 0.78 20.79 -25.87
C ASN A 297 1.23 21.31 -24.49
N GLY A 298 2.39 21.97 -24.43
CA GLY A 298 2.96 22.50 -23.19
C GLY A 298 2.07 23.49 -22.41
N GLY A 299 1.17 24.22 -23.08
CA GLY A 299 0.23 25.14 -22.44
C GLY A 299 -0.97 24.41 -21.83
N ASN A 300 -1.69 23.62 -22.63
CA ASN A 300 -2.97 23.02 -22.21
C ASN A 300 -2.85 21.73 -21.38
N ILE A 301 -1.67 21.11 -21.30
CA ILE A 301 -1.47 19.85 -20.55
C ILE A 301 -1.88 19.96 -19.07
N ARG A 302 -1.79 21.15 -18.46
CA ARG A 302 -2.26 21.40 -17.09
C ARG A 302 -3.79 21.34 -16.98
N LEU A 303 -4.50 21.98 -17.90
CA LEU A 303 -5.97 21.93 -17.98
C LEU A 303 -6.45 20.49 -18.16
N VAL A 304 -5.86 19.73 -19.09
CA VAL A 304 -6.21 18.32 -19.31
C VAL A 304 -5.95 17.46 -18.06
N THR A 305 -4.84 17.72 -17.34
CA THR A 305 -4.55 17.08 -16.06
C THR A 305 -5.61 17.43 -14.99
N SER A 306 -6.08 18.70 -14.96
CA SER A 306 -7.16 19.14 -14.07
C SER A 306 -8.50 18.45 -14.37
N ILE A 307 -8.84 18.29 -15.65
CA ILE A 307 -10.03 17.51 -16.08
C ILE A 307 -9.94 16.07 -15.56
N PHE A 308 -8.81 15.36 -15.76
CA PHE A 308 -8.66 13.99 -15.26
C PHE A 308 -8.71 13.88 -13.74
N ASN A 309 -8.14 14.84 -12.99
CA ASN A 309 -8.27 14.87 -11.53
C ASN A 309 -9.72 15.13 -11.07
N THR A 310 -10.47 15.95 -11.82
CA THR A 310 -11.89 16.24 -11.53
C THR A 310 -12.75 15.01 -11.78
N LEU A 311 -12.57 14.34 -12.93
CA LEU A 311 -13.23 13.07 -13.26
C LEU A 311 -12.89 11.96 -12.25
N PHE A 312 -11.65 11.91 -11.77
CA PHE A 312 -11.24 11.00 -10.69
C PHE A 312 -12.06 11.26 -9.41
N ASN A 313 -12.10 12.49 -8.88
CA ASN A 313 -12.87 12.81 -7.67
C ASN A 313 -14.39 12.60 -7.83
N LEU A 314 -14.93 12.76 -9.05
CA LEU A 314 -16.33 12.44 -9.36
C LEU A 314 -16.61 10.93 -9.41
N ALA A 315 -15.60 10.11 -9.73
CA ALA A 315 -15.71 8.66 -9.87
C ALA A 315 -15.39 7.89 -8.57
N VAL A 316 -14.48 8.36 -7.71
CA VAL A 316 -14.04 7.59 -6.53
C VAL A 316 -15.22 7.33 -5.59
N GLY A 317 -15.50 6.07 -5.29
CA GLY A 317 -16.58 5.62 -4.41
C GLY A 317 -17.95 5.49 -5.07
N ASN A 318 -18.13 5.91 -6.33
CA ASN A 318 -19.45 6.03 -6.97
C ASN A 318 -19.53 5.33 -8.34
N SER A 319 -20.05 4.09 -8.35
CA SER A 319 -20.21 3.27 -9.55
C SER A 319 -21.16 3.84 -10.60
N LYS A 320 -22.13 4.69 -10.23
CA LYS A 320 -23.03 5.37 -11.19
C LYS A 320 -22.28 6.41 -12.01
N ASN A 321 -21.41 7.19 -11.36
CA ASN A 321 -20.57 8.20 -12.04
C ASN A 321 -19.51 7.52 -12.90
N GLN A 322 -18.95 6.39 -12.43
CA GLN A 322 -18.02 5.55 -13.20
C GLN A 322 -18.66 5.04 -14.51
N ALA A 323 -19.92 4.58 -14.49
CA ALA A 323 -20.65 4.15 -15.68
C ALA A 323 -20.84 5.28 -16.70
N ILE A 324 -21.19 6.50 -16.26
CA ILE A 324 -21.37 7.65 -17.17
C ILE A 324 -20.06 8.07 -17.85
N ILE A 325 -18.93 8.02 -17.14
CA ILE A 325 -17.60 8.32 -17.71
C ILE A 325 -17.22 7.26 -18.76
N PHE A 326 -17.69 6.02 -18.59
CA PHE A 326 -17.54 4.95 -19.59
C PHE A 326 -18.45 5.15 -20.80
N ASP A 327 -19.75 5.37 -20.60
CA ASP A 327 -20.75 5.59 -21.66
C ASP A 327 -20.42 6.82 -22.54
N THR A 328 -19.82 7.85 -21.94
CA THR A 328 -19.33 9.05 -22.64
C THR A 328 -17.95 8.87 -23.31
N LYS A 329 -17.46 7.61 -23.41
CA LYS A 329 -16.28 7.18 -24.16
C LYS A 329 -14.93 7.73 -23.68
N ALA A 330 -14.78 8.02 -22.39
CA ALA A 330 -13.49 8.45 -21.84
C ALA A 330 -12.33 7.48 -22.16
N ILE A 331 -12.61 6.19 -22.27
CA ILE A 331 -11.61 5.14 -22.60
C ILE A 331 -11.01 5.33 -24.00
N ASP A 332 -11.80 5.77 -25.00
CA ASP A 332 -11.29 6.05 -26.36
C ASP A 332 -10.30 7.23 -26.35
N TYR A 333 -10.63 8.30 -25.59
CA TYR A 333 -9.76 9.47 -25.44
C TYR A 333 -8.47 9.10 -24.67
N ILE A 334 -8.58 8.27 -23.63
CA ILE A 334 -7.44 7.72 -22.89
C ILE A 334 -6.54 6.88 -23.80
N ASN A 335 -7.10 5.98 -24.61
CA ASN A 335 -6.35 5.17 -25.58
C ASN A 335 -5.55 6.04 -26.57
N PHE A 336 -6.14 7.15 -27.04
CA PHE A 336 -5.43 8.11 -27.90
C PHE A 336 -4.25 8.78 -27.16
N ILE A 337 -4.47 9.30 -25.95
CA ILE A 337 -3.44 10.00 -25.16
C ILE A 337 -2.31 9.03 -24.70
N LEU A 338 -2.62 7.77 -24.41
CA LEU A 338 -1.62 6.79 -23.97
C LEU A 338 -0.69 6.33 -25.10
N ARG A 339 -1.20 6.25 -26.34
CA ARG A 339 -0.40 5.93 -27.55
C ARG A 339 0.62 7.00 -27.90
N GLU A 340 0.36 8.26 -27.55
CA GLU A 340 1.34 9.32 -27.76
C GLU A 340 2.50 9.23 -26.74
N THR A 341 3.72 9.32 -27.25
CA THR A 341 4.97 9.22 -26.50
C THR A 341 5.54 10.59 -26.12
N LYS A 342 5.25 11.64 -26.91
CA LYS A 342 5.77 13.00 -26.71
C LYS A 342 4.74 14.06 -27.08
N PHE A 343 4.55 15.04 -26.20
CA PHE A 343 3.69 16.19 -26.44
C PHE A 343 4.55 17.42 -26.75
N ASN A 344 4.18 18.19 -27.77
CA ASN A 344 4.99 19.32 -28.26
C ASN A 344 5.05 20.44 -27.21
N GLY A 345 6.26 20.91 -26.91
CA GLY A 345 6.51 21.95 -25.89
C GLY A 345 6.26 21.54 -24.43
N ALA A 346 5.89 20.29 -24.14
CA ALA A 346 5.56 19.85 -22.79
C ALA A 346 6.78 19.39 -21.99
N ASP A 347 6.89 19.84 -20.73
CA ASP A 347 7.87 19.33 -19.78
C ASP A 347 7.59 17.87 -19.37
N GLN A 348 8.65 17.10 -19.13
CA GLN A 348 8.56 15.69 -18.75
C GLN A 348 7.76 15.49 -17.45
N LEU A 349 7.83 16.41 -16.48
CA LEU A 349 7.05 16.29 -15.25
C LEU A 349 5.55 16.43 -15.52
N ALA A 350 5.14 17.35 -16.40
CA ALA A 350 3.75 17.53 -16.79
C ALA A 350 3.20 16.31 -17.55
N VAL A 351 3.99 15.69 -18.43
CA VAL A 351 3.61 14.44 -19.11
C VAL A 351 3.42 13.28 -18.12
N VAL A 352 4.31 13.17 -17.14
CA VAL A 352 4.18 12.15 -16.06
C VAL A 352 2.97 12.43 -15.17
N GLN A 353 2.67 13.69 -14.86
CA GLN A 353 1.47 14.07 -14.10
C GLN A 353 0.19 13.70 -14.86
N LEU A 354 0.06 14.09 -16.14
CA LEU A 354 -1.08 13.73 -16.98
C LEU A 354 -1.30 12.21 -17.02
N LYS A 355 -0.27 11.43 -17.38
CA LYS A 355 -0.40 9.97 -17.45
C LYS A 355 -0.66 9.35 -16.06
N THR A 356 -0.22 9.96 -14.96
CA THR A 356 -0.54 9.51 -13.59
C THR A 356 -2.02 9.76 -13.24
N SER A 357 -2.57 10.93 -13.57
CA SER A 357 -4.00 11.24 -13.37
C SER A 357 -4.91 10.30 -14.18
N ILE A 358 -4.55 10.03 -15.44
CA ILE A 358 -5.20 9.00 -16.27
C ILE A 358 -5.15 7.62 -15.60
N GLY A 359 -3.97 7.20 -15.13
CA GLY A 359 -3.79 5.91 -14.44
C GLY A 359 -4.60 5.82 -13.14
N ASN A 360 -4.76 6.92 -12.40
CA ASN A 360 -5.55 6.95 -11.17
C ASN A 360 -7.06 6.84 -11.46
N LEU A 361 -7.57 7.51 -12.49
CA LEU A 361 -8.96 7.36 -12.96
C LEU A 361 -9.24 5.92 -13.42
N LEU A 362 -8.35 5.34 -14.24
CA LEU A 362 -8.45 3.93 -14.64
C LEU A 362 -8.43 2.98 -13.43
N LYS A 363 -7.52 3.19 -12.46
CA LYS A 363 -7.44 2.37 -11.23
C LYS A 363 -8.80 2.33 -10.52
N VAL A 364 -9.44 3.48 -10.32
CA VAL A 364 -10.74 3.58 -9.62
C VAL A 364 -11.83 2.81 -10.35
N ILE A 365 -12.05 3.07 -11.64
CA ILE A 365 -13.15 2.45 -12.40
C ILE A 365 -12.97 0.92 -12.51
N ILE A 366 -11.74 0.42 -12.48
CA ILE A 366 -11.46 -1.02 -12.61
C ILE A 366 -11.41 -1.73 -11.23
N GLU A 367 -11.07 -1.03 -10.12
CA GLU A 367 -11.04 -1.61 -8.78
C GLU A 367 -12.42 -1.71 -8.09
N GLU A 368 -13.30 -0.72 -8.27
CA GLU A 368 -14.41 -0.47 -7.32
C GLU A 368 -15.78 -1.10 -7.65
N ASN A 369 -15.87 -1.99 -8.64
CA ASN A 369 -17.14 -2.63 -8.99
C ASN A 369 -17.75 -3.41 -7.82
N THR A 370 -19.04 -3.13 -7.57
CA THR A 370 -19.92 -3.92 -6.72
C THR A 370 -21.05 -4.53 -7.55
N ASN A 371 -21.51 -5.72 -7.16
CA ASN A 371 -22.57 -6.52 -7.76
C ASN A 371 -22.31 -7.11 -9.17
N ASP A 372 -21.54 -6.46 -10.05
CA ASP A 372 -21.17 -7.07 -11.33
C ASP A 372 -19.79 -6.67 -11.86
N ALA A 373 -19.01 -7.65 -12.34
CA ALA A 373 -17.67 -7.42 -12.87
C ALA A 373 -17.67 -6.93 -14.33
N ALA A 374 -18.84 -6.82 -14.95
CA ALA A 374 -19.04 -6.46 -16.36
C ALA A 374 -18.27 -5.19 -16.77
N LEU A 375 -18.52 -4.05 -16.12
CA LEU A 375 -17.90 -2.75 -16.49
C LEU A 375 -16.36 -2.80 -16.51
N ALA A 376 -15.74 -3.42 -15.51
CA ALA A 376 -14.27 -3.52 -15.44
C ALA A 376 -13.70 -4.49 -16.49
N LYS A 377 -14.51 -5.47 -16.94
CA LYS A 377 -14.16 -6.39 -18.01
C LYS A 377 -14.31 -5.74 -19.39
N GLU A 378 -15.39 -5.00 -19.62
CA GLU A 378 -15.61 -4.22 -20.85
C GLU A 378 -14.52 -3.15 -21.02
N ILE A 379 -14.13 -2.46 -19.94
CA ILE A 379 -12.97 -1.54 -19.95
C ILE A 379 -11.67 -2.29 -20.25
N LYS A 380 -11.46 -3.48 -19.67
CA LYS A 380 -10.29 -4.32 -19.97
C LYS A 380 -10.25 -4.78 -21.44
N ASP A 381 -11.39 -5.04 -22.05
CA ASP A 381 -11.50 -5.46 -23.46
C ASP A 381 -11.48 -4.26 -24.44
N LEU A 382 -11.64 -3.02 -23.96
CA LEU A 382 -11.55 -1.76 -24.74
C LEU A 382 -10.22 -0.99 -24.58
N LEU A 383 -9.50 -1.17 -23.47
CA LEU A 383 -8.23 -0.47 -23.22
C LEU A 383 -7.06 -1.14 -23.98
N ASP A 384 -6.20 -0.32 -24.58
CA ASP A 384 -5.05 -0.80 -25.34
C ASP A 384 -3.96 -1.42 -24.43
N GLU A 385 -3.96 -2.75 -24.32
CA GLU A 385 -3.01 -3.52 -23.50
C GLU A 385 -1.54 -3.23 -23.85
N ASP A 386 -1.21 -2.99 -25.13
CA ASP A 386 0.17 -2.72 -25.56
C ASP A 386 0.57 -1.25 -25.29
N ALA A 387 -0.34 -0.28 -25.37
CA ALA A 387 -0.07 1.11 -24.94
C ALA A 387 0.11 1.21 -23.41
N VAL A 388 -0.68 0.44 -22.65
CA VAL A 388 -0.54 0.27 -21.19
C VAL A 388 0.80 -0.34 -20.83
N ASN A 389 1.20 -1.43 -21.51
CA ASN A 389 2.49 -2.09 -21.26
C ASN A 389 3.69 -1.23 -21.72
N THR A 390 3.54 -0.47 -22.81
CA THR A 390 4.58 0.48 -23.28
C THR A 390 4.79 1.58 -22.25
N THR A 391 3.71 2.21 -21.75
CA THR A 391 3.77 3.22 -20.68
C THR A 391 4.44 2.68 -19.41
N LEU A 392 4.19 1.41 -19.05
CA LEU A 392 4.88 0.73 -17.94
C LEU A 392 6.40 0.60 -18.20
N VAL A 393 6.80 0.10 -19.37
CA VAL A 393 8.22 -0.11 -19.70
C VAL A 393 8.98 1.21 -19.81
N ASP A 394 8.41 2.21 -20.46
CA ASP A 394 8.98 3.56 -20.57
C ASP A 394 9.21 4.18 -19.18
N SER A 395 8.25 4.04 -18.27
CA SER A 395 8.41 4.54 -16.88
C SER A 395 9.58 3.91 -16.13
N PHE A 396 9.94 2.66 -16.47
CA PHE A 396 11.10 1.96 -15.90
C PHE A 396 12.41 2.36 -16.59
N LEU A 397 12.38 2.63 -17.90
CA LEU A 397 13.55 3.06 -18.68
C LEU A 397 13.91 4.52 -18.41
N GLU A 398 12.97 5.45 -18.42
CA GLU A 398 13.23 6.86 -18.10
C GLU A 398 13.72 7.03 -16.66
N ARG A 399 13.12 6.32 -15.70
CA ARG A 399 13.62 6.25 -14.31
C ARG A 399 15.10 5.82 -14.20
N LYS A 400 15.62 4.99 -15.10
CA LYS A 400 17.05 4.62 -15.15
C LYS A 400 17.93 5.77 -15.68
N LYS A 401 17.39 6.66 -16.52
CA LYS A 401 18.08 7.79 -17.16
C LYS A 401 18.03 9.07 -16.31
N THR A 402 16.91 9.34 -15.64
CA THR A 402 16.68 10.57 -14.87
C THR A 402 17.63 10.68 -13.66
N MET A 403 18.42 11.75 -13.61
CA MET A 403 19.30 12.05 -12.46
C MET A 403 18.57 12.76 -11.31
N ASP A 404 17.56 13.58 -11.60
CA ASP A 404 16.75 14.22 -10.55
C ASP A 404 15.91 13.19 -9.77
N GLU A 405 15.99 13.27 -8.44
CA GLU A 405 15.31 12.38 -7.51
C GLU A 405 13.83 12.75 -7.29
N THR A 406 13.33 13.90 -7.80
CA THR A 406 11.88 14.23 -7.77
C THR A 406 11.14 13.60 -8.96
N LEU A 407 11.56 13.90 -10.20
CA LEU A 407 11.00 13.34 -11.43
C LEU A 407 11.14 11.80 -11.47
N LYS A 408 12.25 11.27 -10.97
CA LYS A 408 12.48 9.82 -10.78
C LYS A 408 11.55 9.16 -9.76
N LYS A 409 10.94 9.90 -8.82
CA LYS A 409 9.85 9.39 -7.96
C LYS A 409 8.51 9.43 -8.69
N SER A 410 8.25 10.46 -9.48
CA SER A 410 7.05 10.57 -10.33
C SER A 410 7.01 9.42 -11.35
N TRP A 411 8.10 9.16 -12.09
CA TRP A 411 8.22 8.01 -12.99
C TRP A 411 8.00 6.66 -12.28
N GLN A 412 8.48 6.51 -11.05
CA GLN A 412 8.19 5.31 -10.25
C GLN A 412 6.70 5.20 -9.92
N HIS A 413 6.05 6.29 -9.50
CA HIS A 413 4.63 6.29 -9.16
C HIS A 413 3.79 5.88 -10.38
N LEU A 414 4.03 6.51 -11.53
CA LEU A 414 3.39 6.17 -12.81
C LEU A 414 3.51 4.67 -13.12
N GLY A 415 4.73 4.13 -13.05
CA GLY A 415 4.98 2.71 -13.32
C GLY A 415 4.24 1.77 -12.36
N PHE A 416 4.19 2.09 -11.06
CA PHE A 416 3.39 1.28 -10.12
C PHE A 416 1.89 1.39 -10.40
N THR A 417 1.35 2.55 -10.78
CA THR A 417 -0.06 2.72 -11.13
C THR A 417 -0.44 1.84 -12.34
N PHE A 418 0.32 1.91 -13.44
CA PHE A 418 0.05 1.07 -14.63
C PHE A 418 0.32 -0.43 -14.36
N PHE A 419 1.29 -0.77 -13.52
CA PHE A 419 1.50 -2.16 -13.09
C PHE A 419 0.32 -2.72 -12.28
N HIS A 420 -0.30 -1.90 -11.41
CA HIS A 420 -1.48 -2.31 -10.66
C HIS A 420 -2.71 -2.52 -11.57
N ILE A 421 -2.88 -1.72 -12.62
CA ILE A 421 -3.93 -1.93 -13.64
C ILE A 421 -3.74 -3.29 -14.33
N ILE A 422 -2.53 -3.62 -14.81
CA ILE A 422 -2.25 -4.92 -15.44
C ILE A 422 -2.44 -6.07 -14.43
N LYS A 423 -2.07 -5.88 -13.15
CA LYS A 423 -2.32 -6.85 -12.08
C LYS A 423 -3.81 -7.07 -11.80
N ARG A 424 -4.64 -6.03 -11.95
CA ARG A 424 -6.10 -6.12 -11.85
C ARG A 424 -6.71 -6.81 -13.07
N PHE A 425 -6.22 -6.57 -14.28
CA PHE A 425 -6.61 -7.33 -15.48
C PHE A 425 -6.34 -8.83 -15.33
N LEU A 426 -5.17 -9.22 -14.80
CA LEU A 426 -4.82 -10.61 -14.49
C LEU A 426 -5.63 -11.25 -13.35
N ASP A 427 -6.36 -10.46 -12.55
CA ASP A 427 -7.31 -10.95 -11.54
C ASP A 427 -8.75 -11.04 -12.07
N LEU A 428 -9.11 -10.21 -13.07
CA LEU A 428 -10.41 -10.23 -13.74
C LEU A 428 -10.48 -11.33 -14.82
N ASP A 429 -9.41 -11.49 -15.60
CA ASP A 429 -9.34 -12.44 -16.71
C ASP A 429 -8.32 -13.55 -16.43
N SER A 430 -8.83 -14.72 -16.04
CA SER A 430 -7.99 -15.88 -15.74
C SER A 430 -7.36 -16.56 -16.96
N THR A 431 -7.62 -16.08 -18.19
CA THR A 431 -6.98 -16.59 -19.41
C THR A 431 -5.63 -15.91 -19.70
N LEU A 432 -5.49 -14.63 -19.33
CA LEU A 432 -4.27 -13.86 -19.47
C LEU A 432 -3.14 -14.42 -18.59
N ASN A 433 -1.93 -14.49 -19.14
CA ASN A 433 -0.74 -14.92 -18.41
C ASN A 433 0.22 -13.75 -18.17
N PRO A 434 0.92 -13.70 -17.02
CA PRO A 434 1.98 -12.72 -16.78
C PRO A 434 3.09 -12.69 -17.85
N LYS A 435 3.22 -13.75 -18.66
CA LYS A 435 4.19 -13.85 -19.76
C LYS A 435 3.83 -12.98 -20.97
N ASP A 436 2.54 -12.69 -21.16
CA ASP A 436 2.05 -12.08 -22.40
C ASP A 436 2.46 -10.60 -22.48
N PHE A 437 2.64 -9.97 -21.31
CA PHE A 437 3.23 -8.64 -21.13
C PHE A 437 4.78 -8.64 -21.17
N GLN A 438 5.43 -9.81 -21.09
CA GLN A 438 6.90 -9.97 -20.99
C GLN A 438 7.58 -10.24 -22.36
N LYS A 439 7.08 -9.59 -23.42
CA LYS A 439 7.54 -9.73 -24.82
C LYS A 439 9.05 -9.40 -24.98
N THR A 440 9.53 -8.35 -24.29
CA THR A 440 10.89 -7.79 -24.42
C THR A 440 11.72 -8.02 -23.15
N GLU A 441 13.07 -8.09 -23.25
CA GLU A 441 13.95 -8.22 -22.07
C GLU A 441 13.83 -7.06 -21.08
N ASP A 442 13.67 -5.82 -21.55
CA ASP A 442 13.41 -4.68 -20.67
C ASP A 442 12.04 -4.78 -19.98
N ALA A 443 11.03 -5.37 -20.64
CA ALA A 443 9.74 -5.66 -20.02
C ALA A 443 9.86 -6.73 -18.92
N LYS A 444 10.71 -7.76 -19.10
CA LYS A 444 11.03 -8.74 -18.05
C LYS A 444 11.74 -8.10 -16.85
N GLN A 445 12.68 -7.19 -17.09
CA GLN A 445 13.34 -6.43 -16.02
C GLN A 445 12.37 -5.50 -15.27
N ALA A 446 11.51 -4.78 -16.00
CA ALA A 446 10.49 -3.91 -15.44
C ALA A 446 9.52 -4.74 -14.59
N TRP A 447 8.98 -5.83 -15.14
CA TRP A 447 8.08 -6.76 -14.45
C TRP A 447 8.68 -7.26 -13.13
N ALA A 448 9.92 -7.76 -13.16
CA ALA A 448 10.59 -8.26 -11.96
C ALA A 448 10.81 -7.15 -10.91
N PHE A 449 11.08 -5.91 -11.33
CA PHE A 449 11.22 -4.76 -10.43
C PHE A 449 9.89 -4.37 -9.77
N PHE A 450 8.79 -4.28 -10.53
CA PHE A 450 7.48 -3.91 -9.97
C PHE A 450 6.89 -5.07 -9.14
N GLU A 451 6.92 -6.31 -9.64
CA GLU A 451 6.42 -7.49 -8.92
C GLU A 451 7.17 -7.74 -7.59
N GLY A 452 8.49 -7.50 -7.56
CA GLY A 452 9.28 -7.60 -6.33
C GLY A 452 8.91 -6.58 -5.24
N ASN A 453 8.15 -5.53 -5.59
CA ASN A 453 7.81 -4.40 -4.74
C ASN A 453 6.29 -4.14 -4.61
N THR A 454 5.43 -4.98 -5.19
CA THR A 454 3.97 -4.93 -5.05
C THR A 454 3.48 -6.05 -4.13
N LEU A 455 2.44 -5.78 -3.35
CA LEU A 455 1.69 -6.78 -2.60
C LEU A 455 0.19 -6.58 -2.83
N SER A 456 -0.59 -7.62 -2.54
CA SER A 456 -2.05 -7.56 -2.49
C SER A 456 -2.59 -7.90 -1.10
N VAL A 457 -3.77 -7.37 -0.80
CA VAL A 457 -4.63 -7.74 0.34
C VAL A 457 -6.07 -7.95 -0.15
N GLU A 458 -6.83 -8.77 0.58
CA GLU A 458 -8.28 -8.89 0.41
C GLU A 458 -8.98 -8.07 1.50
N VAL A 459 -9.98 -7.30 1.12
CA VAL A 459 -10.66 -6.32 1.99
C VAL A 459 -12.17 -6.48 1.78
N ILE A 460 -12.94 -6.46 2.87
CA ILE A 460 -14.40 -6.34 2.77
C ILE A 460 -14.78 -4.87 2.65
N LYS A 461 -15.59 -4.56 1.62
CA LYS A 461 -16.32 -3.30 1.43
C LYS A 461 -17.72 -3.67 0.97
N ASP A 462 -18.76 -3.00 1.45
CA ASP A 462 -20.15 -3.16 0.98
C ASP A 462 -20.66 -4.63 0.94
N ASN A 463 -20.22 -5.43 1.93
CA ASN A 463 -20.42 -6.90 2.04
C ASN A 463 -19.73 -7.79 0.98
N GLU A 464 -19.00 -7.25 0.01
CA GLU A 464 -18.20 -8.01 -0.96
C GLU A 464 -16.72 -8.12 -0.58
N ILE A 465 -15.96 -8.98 -1.26
CA ILE A 465 -14.49 -9.07 -1.09
C ILE A 465 -13.82 -8.44 -2.30
N GLN A 466 -13.14 -7.34 -2.08
CA GLN A 466 -12.34 -6.66 -3.10
C GLN A 466 -10.85 -6.86 -2.83
N LYS A 467 -10.03 -6.88 -3.88
CA LYS A 467 -8.59 -7.19 -3.81
C LYS A 467 -7.78 -5.98 -4.27
N VAL A 468 -7.03 -5.39 -3.35
CA VAL A 468 -6.25 -4.16 -3.58
C VAL A 468 -4.79 -4.51 -3.83
N HIS A 469 -4.18 -3.90 -4.86
CA HIS A 469 -2.73 -3.97 -5.12
C HIS A 469 -2.05 -2.66 -4.69
N PHE A 470 -0.96 -2.76 -3.94
CA PHE A 470 -0.27 -1.59 -3.39
C PHE A 470 1.26 -1.76 -3.39
N ARG A 471 1.95 -0.62 -3.30
CA ARG A 471 3.41 -0.51 -3.38
C ARG A 471 4.08 -0.63 -2.00
N ILE A 472 5.09 -1.48 -1.87
CA ILE A 472 6.00 -1.48 -0.72
C ILE A 472 7.08 -0.39 -0.91
N ARG A 473 7.36 0.39 0.15
CA ARG A 473 8.56 1.26 0.22
C ARG A 473 9.60 0.78 1.26
N LYS A 474 9.18 0.24 2.40
CA LYS A 474 10.01 -0.02 3.60
C LYS A 474 10.32 -1.51 3.90
N LYS A 475 10.56 -2.33 2.86
CA LYS A 475 10.67 -3.79 2.95
C LYS A 475 11.73 -4.29 3.95
N ASP A 476 12.93 -3.72 3.94
CA ASP A 476 14.11 -4.23 4.65
C ASP A 476 14.30 -3.65 6.08
N LEU A 477 13.29 -2.94 6.58
CA LEU A 477 13.26 -2.40 7.94
C LEU A 477 12.61 -3.36 8.95
N LEU A 478 11.74 -4.28 8.51
CA LEU A 478 11.05 -5.23 9.38
C LEU A 478 11.96 -6.39 9.82
N ARG A 479 12.53 -6.28 11.02
CA ARG A 479 13.47 -7.26 11.61
C ARG A 479 12.83 -8.63 11.84
N ASN A 480 13.62 -9.69 11.58
CA ASN A 480 13.18 -11.06 11.79
C ASN A 480 12.90 -11.41 13.26
N GLU A 481 13.59 -10.77 14.22
CA GLU A 481 13.23 -10.91 15.65
C GLU A 481 11.80 -10.44 15.94
N VAL A 482 11.35 -9.35 15.32
CA VAL A 482 9.99 -8.81 15.52
C VAL A 482 8.96 -9.75 14.89
N LYS A 483 9.29 -10.33 13.72
CA LYS A 483 8.46 -11.35 13.06
C LYS A 483 8.26 -12.58 13.95
N GLU A 484 9.34 -13.13 14.50
CA GLU A 484 9.26 -14.28 15.40
C GLU A 484 8.60 -13.92 16.74
N LYS A 485 8.85 -12.73 17.31
CA LYS A 485 8.13 -12.27 18.52
C LYS A 485 6.62 -12.29 18.29
N LEU A 486 6.13 -11.64 17.24
CA LEU A 486 4.71 -11.62 16.85
C LEU A 486 4.11 -13.03 16.72
N LYS A 487 4.81 -13.88 15.96
CA LYS A 487 4.38 -15.25 15.63
C LYS A 487 4.06 -16.09 16.87
N TRP A 488 4.81 -15.95 17.97
CA TRP A 488 4.59 -16.71 19.21
C TRP A 488 3.78 -15.96 20.28
N SER A 489 3.49 -14.66 20.10
CA SER A 489 2.88 -13.80 21.13
C SER A 489 1.44 -13.38 20.87
N VAL A 490 0.96 -13.45 19.63
CA VAL A 490 -0.44 -13.14 19.27
C VAL A 490 -1.40 -14.10 19.97
N ASP A 491 -2.49 -13.57 20.52
CA ASP A 491 -3.58 -14.39 21.06
C ASP A 491 -4.24 -15.23 19.95
N ARG A 492 -4.48 -16.51 20.25
CA ARG A 492 -5.10 -17.48 19.33
C ARG A 492 -6.45 -18.01 19.85
N SER A 493 -7.00 -17.39 20.89
CA SER A 493 -8.29 -17.77 21.51
C SER A 493 -9.48 -17.76 20.54
N SER A 494 -9.50 -16.83 19.58
CA SER A 494 -10.48 -16.77 18.48
C SER A 494 -9.91 -16.03 17.27
N PRO A 495 -10.47 -16.19 16.05
CA PRO A 495 -10.04 -15.42 14.87
C PRO A 495 -10.15 -13.90 15.09
N SER A 496 -11.23 -13.42 15.70
CA SER A 496 -11.45 -12.00 15.98
C SER A 496 -10.45 -11.44 17.01
N ASN A 497 -10.07 -12.23 18.02
CA ASN A 497 -9.04 -11.83 18.98
C ASN A 497 -7.64 -11.86 18.34
N LYS A 498 -7.36 -12.85 17.47
CA LYS A 498 -6.12 -12.94 16.67
C LYS A 498 -5.92 -11.70 15.79
N ILE A 499 -6.98 -11.22 15.14
CA ILE A 499 -6.98 -9.97 14.35
C ILE A 499 -6.82 -8.74 15.24
N ARG A 500 -7.61 -8.61 16.32
CA ARG A 500 -7.50 -7.47 17.25
C ARG A 500 -6.09 -7.34 17.83
N ASP A 501 -5.52 -8.44 18.32
CA ASP A 501 -4.18 -8.45 18.89
C ASP A 501 -3.09 -8.19 17.83
N PHE A 502 -3.28 -8.68 16.59
CA PHE A 502 -2.43 -8.37 15.44
C PHE A 502 -2.45 -6.88 15.07
N ILE A 503 -3.61 -6.21 15.10
CA ILE A 503 -3.69 -4.76 14.82
C ILE A 503 -3.04 -3.96 15.94
N ASP A 504 -3.16 -4.42 17.19
CA ASP A 504 -2.39 -3.86 18.30
C ASP A 504 -0.87 -4.02 18.08
N TRP A 505 -0.43 -5.21 17.67
CA TRP A 505 0.96 -5.40 17.26
C TRP A 505 1.34 -4.51 16.07
N SER A 506 0.47 -4.33 15.07
CA SER A 506 0.77 -3.52 13.88
C SER A 506 0.99 -2.05 14.26
N LYS A 507 0.15 -1.47 15.13
CA LYS A 507 0.32 -0.12 15.69
C LYS A 507 1.70 0.08 16.32
N ASP A 508 2.25 -0.94 16.99
CA ASP A 508 3.58 -0.89 17.62
C ASP A 508 4.71 -1.18 16.61
N ILE A 509 4.52 -2.10 15.67
CA ILE A 509 5.50 -2.46 14.62
C ILE A 509 5.70 -1.31 13.63
N ARG A 510 4.66 -0.55 13.26
CA ARG A 510 4.82 0.63 12.38
C ARG A 510 5.66 1.72 13.05
N ARG A 511 5.46 1.94 14.37
CA ARG A 511 6.34 2.81 15.19
C ARG A 511 7.78 2.30 15.23
N ASP A 512 8.01 1.00 15.36
CA ASP A 512 9.36 0.40 15.31
C ASP A 512 10.03 0.57 13.93
N ILE A 513 9.29 0.36 12.83
CA ILE A 513 9.79 0.54 11.45
C ILE A 513 10.16 2.00 11.19
N ASN A 514 9.31 2.96 11.58
CA ASN A 514 9.58 4.39 11.40
C ASN A 514 10.76 4.85 12.29
N TYR A 515 10.88 4.32 13.51
CA TYR A 515 12.08 4.51 14.34
C TYR A 515 13.34 3.94 13.67
N GLN A 516 13.31 2.71 13.16
CA GLN A 516 14.45 2.10 12.47
C GLN A 516 14.81 2.84 11.16
N ALA A 517 13.86 3.43 10.45
CA ALA A 517 14.14 4.30 9.31
C ALA A 517 14.92 5.56 9.73
N TRP A 518 14.47 6.21 10.82
CA TRP A 518 15.15 7.38 11.38
C TRP A 518 16.53 7.07 11.97
N VAL A 519 16.72 5.92 12.63
CA VAL A 519 18.05 5.54 13.13
C VAL A 519 18.99 5.19 11.97
N ARG A 520 18.51 4.52 10.92
CA ARG A 520 19.34 4.15 9.75
C ARG A 520 19.70 5.33 8.83
N SER A 521 19.04 6.48 8.90
CA SER A 521 19.48 7.67 8.15
C SER A 521 20.78 8.26 8.72
N HIS A 522 21.10 7.98 9.99
CA HIS A 522 22.31 8.45 10.66
C HIS A 522 23.46 7.44 10.49
N LYS A 523 24.51 7.81 9.74
CA LYS A 523 25.63 6.92 9.36
C LYS A 523 26.24 6.11 10.52
N LEU A 524 26.51 6.76 11.66
CA LEU A 524 27.10 6.10 12.83
C LEU A 524 26.14 5.06 13.46
N ALA A 525 24.86 5.39 13.56
CA ALA A 525 23.88 4.48 14.17
C ALA A 525 23.52 3.32 13.22
N ALA A 526 23.47 3.58 11.91
CA ALA A 526 23.37 2.56 10.88
C ALA A 526 24.52 1.53 10.97
N PHE A 527 25.75 1.99 11.21
CA PHE A 527 26.92 1.12 11.41
C PHE A 527 26.75 0.18 12.63
N PHE A 528 26.31 0.69 13.78
CA PHE A 528 26.09 -0.14 14.98
C PHE A 528 24.96 -1.16 14.84
N ILE A 529 23.92 -0.85 14.05
CA ILE A 529 22.82 -1.80 13.76
C ILE A 529 23.24 -2.84 12.72
N ALA A 530 23.91 -2.42 11.64
CA ALA A 530 24.36 -3.34 10.58
C ALA A 530 25.30 -4.44 11.12
N HIS A 531 26.12 -4.11 12.11
CA HIS A 531 27.09 -5.01 12.72
C HIS A 531 26.61 -5.69 14.02
N GLU A 532 25.31 -5.64 14.36
CA GLU A 532 24.80 -6.30 15.59
C GLU A 532 25.26 -7.76 15.71
N VAL A 533 25.13 -8.54 14.63
CA VAL A 533 25.53 -9.96 14.60
C VAL A 533 27.04 -10.14 14.81
N PHE A 534 27.87 -9.19 14.37
CA PHE A 534 29.31 -9.20 14.61
C PHE A 534 29.61 -8.94 16.08
N TRP A 535 29.08 -7.86 16.68
CA TRP A 535 29.32 -7.53 18.10
C TRP A 535 28.94 -8.69 19.02
N ASN A 536 27.77 -9.31 18.78
CA ASN A 536 27.28 -10.45 19.56
C ASN A 536 28.13 -11.72 19.41
N ARG A 537 28.74 -11.97 18.24
CA ARG A 537 29.64 -13.12 18.05
C ARG A 537 31.04 -12.86 18.59
N ALA A 538 31.57 -11.66 18.36
CA ALA A 538 32.90 -11.25 18.82
C ALA A 538 33.00 -11.26 20.35
N ILE A 539 31.99 -10.74 21.05
CA ILE A 539 31.98 -10.77 22.52
C ILE A 539 31.91 -12.20 23.06
N ILE A 540 31.01 -13.05 22.57
CA ILE A 540 30.89 -14.46 23.04
C ILE A 540 32.21 -15.22 22.80
N PHE A 541 32.85 -15.03 21.64
CA PHE A 541 34.15 -15.63 21.35
C PHE A 541 35.23 -15.14 22.32
N LEU A 542 35.33 -13.82 22.56
CA LEU A 542 36.30 -13.26 23.49
C LEU A 542 36.05 -13.70 24.94
N THR A 543 34.78 -13.77 25.39
CA THR A 543 34.43 -14.31 26.70
C THR A 543 34.91 -15.75 26.84
N LEU A 544 34.73 -16.59 25.82
CA LEU A 544 35.23 -17.97 25.81
C LEU A 544 36.76 -18.03 25.86
N VAL A 545 37.46 -17.22 25.06
CA VAL A 545 38.93 -17.13 25.09
C VAL A 545 39.44 -16.72 26.47
N ILE A 546 38.87 -15.68 27.09
CA ILE A 546 39.23 -15.24 28.43
C ILE A 546 38.99 -16.35 29.46
N ASN A 547 37.83 -17.02 29.44
CA ASN A 547 37.54 -18.08 30.40
C ASN A 547 38.40 -19.34 30.23
N ILE A 548 38.75 -19.71 28.99
CA ILE A 548 39.70 -20.80 28.72
C ILE A 548 41.11 -20.42 29.18
N PHE A 549 41.52 -19.16 28.97
CA PHE A 549 42.82 -18.65 29.43
C PHE A 549 42.90 -18.58 30.96
N MET A 550 41.85 -18.14 31.66
CA MET A 550 41.78 -18.20 33.12
C MET A 550 41.87 -19.66 33.61
N LEU A 551 41.10 -20.58 33.01
CA LEU A 551 41.11 -22.01 33.35
C LEU A 551 42.48 -22.68 33.16
N SER A 552 43.30 -22.25 32.18
CA SER A 552 44.62 -22.83 31.92
C SER A 552 45.78 -22.15 32.66
N THR A 553 45.57 -20.99 33.27
CA THR A 553 46.65 -20.20 33.90
C THR A 553 46.52 -20.05 35.41
N TRP A 554 45.31 -20.06 35.98
CA TRP A 554 45.07 -19.69 37.38
C TRP A 554 45.50 -20.76 38.37
N ASN A 555 46.49 -20.44 39.21
CA ASN A 555 46.85 -21.22 40.39
C ASN A 555 46.49 -20.46 41.69
N ALA A 556 46.14 -21.22 42.74
CA ALA A 556 45.84 -20.66 44.05
C ALA A 556 47.09 -19.98 44.67
N PRO A 557 47.00 -18.73 45.17
CA PRO A 557 48.13 -18.01 45.75
C PRO A 557 48.47 -18.55 47.15
N CYS A 558 49.29 -19.60 47.20
CA CYS A 558 49.74 -20.20 48.46
C CYS A 558 50.85 -19.37 49.13
N PRO A 559 50.75 -19.03 50.44
CA PRO A 559 51.85 -18.47 51.20
C PRO A 559 53.03 -19.46 51.30
N GLN A 560 54.26 -18.98 51.03
CA GLN A 560 55.47 -19.81 50.88
C GLN A 560 55.94 -20.57 52.15
N HIS A 561 55.21 -20.51 53.26
CA HIS A 561 55.59 -21.11 54.54
C HIS A 561 55.03 -22.52 54.81
N TYR A 562 54.13 -23.06 53.98
CA TYR A 562 53.68 -24.46 54.10
C TYR A 562 54.44 -25.38 53.12
N GLY A 563 55.41 -26.12 53.67
CA GLY A 563 56.29 -26.99 52.89
C GLY A 563 55.64 -28.27 52.34
N THR A 564 56.21 -28.75 51.23
CA THR A 564 56.32 -30.18 50.87
C THR A 564 55.05 -31.04 50.81
N ARG A 565 53.88 -30.46 50.48
CA ARG A 565 52.79 -31.20 49.81
C ARG A 565 52.30 -30.47 48.56
N ALA A 566 52.60 -31.04 47.39
CA ALA A 566 52.27 -30.48 46.07
C ALA A 566 50.75 -30.29 45.80
N ASN A 567 49.89 -30.93 46.58
CA ASN A 567 48.42 -30.86 46.46
C ASN A 567 47.75 -30.28 47.72
N ALA A 568 48.42 -29.40 48.47
CA ALA A 568 47.81 -28.72 49.62
C ALA A 568 46.97 -27.51 49.18
N THR A 569 45.67 -27.51 49.47
CA THR A 569 44.77 -26.37 49.22
C THR A 569 45.01 -25.27 50.25
N CYS A 570 45.87 -24.29 49.93
CA CYS A 570 46.18 -23.17 50.81
C CYS A 570 45.00 -22.18 50.87
N ALA A 571 44.24 -22.20 51.96
CA ALA A 571 43.08 -21.33 52.15
C ALA A 571 43.51 -19.92 52.65
N SER A 572 43.55 -18.94 51.75
CA SER A 572 43.54 -17.52 52.15
C SER A 572 42.10 -17.03 52.35
N PRO A 573 41.78 -16.26 53.42
CA PRO A 573 40.42 -15.75 53.63
C PRO A 573 39.94 -14.73 52.59
N GLU A 574 40.88 -14.10 51.89
CA GLU A 574 40.64 -13.03 50.92
C GLU A 574 40.64 -13.58 49.48
N PRO A 575 39.76 -13.10 48.58
CA PRO A 575 39.77 -13.45 47.16
C PRO A 575 40.94 -12.75 46.44
N LYS A 576 42.15 -13.27 46.62
CA LYS A 576 43.36 -12.77 45.95
C LYS A 576 43.38 -13.20 44.49
N THR A 577 43.89 -12.32 43.62
CA THR A 577 44.09 -12.65 42.21
C THR A 577 45.03 -13.87 42.09
N PRO A 578 44.61 -14.93 41.36
CA PRO A 578 45.43 -16.12 41.19
C PRO A 578 46.61 -15.85 40.25
N HIS A 579 47.78 -16.44 40.56
CA HIS A 579 48.98 -16.24 39.75
C HIS A 579 48.96 -17.11 38.49
N GLY A 580 49.50 -16.57 37.39
CA GLY A 580 49.55 -17.23 36.08
C GLY A 580 50.76 -18.16 35.94
N ILE A 581 50.52 -19.49 35.85
CA ILE A 581 51.60 -20.50 35.82
C ILE A 581 52.55 -20.33 34.62
N LEU A 582 52.03 -19.93 33.46
CA LEU A 582 52.70 -20.09 32.16
C LEU A 582 53.95 -19.20 31.95
N TRP A 583 54.23 -18.27 32.87
CA TRP A 583 55.36 -17.35 32.81
C TRP A 583 56.17 -17.43 34.10
N SER A 584 56.88 -18.55 34.30
CA SER A 584 57.64 -18.86 35.53
C SER A 584 58.94 -18.05 35.69
N ALA A 585 58.81 -16.72 35.70
CA ALA A 585 59.86 -15.76 36.09
C ALA A 585 59.22 -14.41 36.51
N ASP A 586 58.29 -13.89 35.69
CA ASP A 586 57.66 -12.58 35.87
C ASP A 586 56.13 -12.66 35.65
N ASN A 587 55.35 -12.06 36.57
CA ASN A 587 53.89 -11.95 36.42
C ASN A 587 53.46 -10.90 35.37
N GLY A 588 54.34 -9.96 35.02
CA GLY A 588 54.05 -8.84 34.10
C GLY A 588 53.36 -9.22 32.77
N PRO A 589 53.89 -10.15 31.95
CA PRO A 589 53.25 -10.54 30.68
C PRO A 589 51.84 -11.15 30.87
N TYR A 590 51.61 -11.83 31.99
CA TYR A 590 50.29 -12.38 32.32
C TYR A 590 49.26 -11.28 32.63
N GLU A 591 49.61 -10.36 33.53
CA GLU A 591 48.74 -9.26 33.93
C GLU A 591 48.41 -8.35 32.73
N VAL A 592 49.43 -7.97 31.94
CA VAL A 592 49.24 -7.18 30.71
C VAL A 592 48.29 -7.89 29.74
N THR A 593 48.39 -9.21 29.58
CA THR A 593 47.49 -9.99 28.72
C THR A 593 46.03 -9.94 29.21
N ILE A 594 45.80 -10.07 30.52
CA ILE A 594 44.45 -9.94 31.11
C ILE A 594 43.90 -8.51 30.93
N TYR A 595 44.68 -7.47 31.22
CA TYR A 595 44.23 -6.09 31.05
C TYR A 595 43.92 -5.74 29.58
N VAL A 596 44.70 -6.24 28.62
CA VAL A 596 44.44 -6.05 27.18
C VAL A 596 43.17 -6.78 26.75
N LEU A 597 43.00 -8.06 27.10
CA LEU A 597 41.80 -8.83 26.76
C LEU A 597 40.54 -8.25 27.43
N GLY A 598 40.63 -7.86 28.70
CA GLY A 598 39.55 -7.19 29.44
C GLY A 598 39.21 -5.82 28.86
N GLY A 599 40.21 -5.03 28.46
CA GLY A 599 40.02 -3.75 27.75
C GLY A 599 39.24 -3.91 26.44
N ILE A 600 39.60 -4.90 25.62
CA ILE A 600 38.86 -5.24 24.39
C ILE A 600 37.44 -5.72 24.72
N HIS A 601 37.27 -6.52 25.80
CA HIS A 601 35.96 -6.99 26.25
C HIS A 601 35.06 -5.85 26.74
N ASN A 602 35.61 -4.82 27.39
CA ASN A 602 34.88 -3.60 27.76
C ASN A 602 34.41 -2.82 26.53
N ILE A 603 35.28 -2.62 25.54
CA ILE A 603 34.93 -1.94 24.28
C ILE A 603 33.82 -2.69 23.55
N LEU A 604 33.95 -4.01 23.39
CA LEU A 604 32.92 -4.84 22.76
C LEU A 604 31.61 -4.87 23.55
N SER A 605 31.66 -4.86 24.89
CA SER A 605 30.47 -4.78 25.76
C SER A 605 29.76 -3.42 25.63
N PHE A 606 30.51 -2.34 25.49
CA PHE A 606 29.98 -1.00 25.25
C PHE A 606 29.35 -0.87 23.85
N CYS A 607 30.01 -1.41 22.81
CA CYS A 607 29.45 -1.50 21.45
C CYS A 607 28.17 -2.35 21.41
N LEU A 608 28.12 -3.47 22.15
CA LEU A 608 26.92 -4.30 22.32
C LEU A 608 25.77 -3.52 22.98
N MET A 609 26.06 -2.78 24.06
CA MET A 609 25.07 -1.96 24.76
C MET A 609 24.52 -0.83 23.87
N ILE A 610 25.39 -0.13 23.13
CA ILE A 610 24.98 0.88 22.13
C ILE A 610 24.14 0.26 21.02
N SER A 611 24.56 -0.88 20.46
CA SER A 611 23.81 -1.60 19.42
C SER A 611 22.42 -2.00 19.92
N PHE A 612 22.30 -2.50 21.16
CA PHE A 612 21.02 -2.79 21.80
C PHE A 612 20.12 -1.54 21.96
N PHE A 613 20.67 -0.41 22.42
CA PHE A 613 19.92 0.84 22.59
C PHE A 613 19.50 1.51 21.27
N LEU A 614 20.30 1.38 20.20
CA LEU A 614 19.94 1.88 18.87
C LEU A 614 18.95 0.97 18.14
N SER A 615 18.98 -0.34 18.41
CA SER A 615 17.97 -1.27 17.92
C SER A 615 16.61 -1.06 18.62
N ASN A 616 16.55 -0.89 19.94
CA ASN A 616 15.27 -0.89 20.66
C ASN A 616 14.85 0.51 21.07
N ARG A 617 13.64 0.95 20.70
CA ARG A 617 13.09 2.25 21.14
C ARG A 617 12.95 2.28 22.67
N LEU A 618 13.79 3.08 23.33
CA LEU A 618 13.65 3.39 24.75
C LEU A 618 12.43 4.30 24.95
N ARG A 619 11.56 3.95 25.91
CA ARG A 619 10.59 4.89 26.48
C ARG A 619 11.09 5.34 27.85
N LEU A 620 11.32 6.65 28.00
CA LEU A 620 11.58 7.26 29.30
C LEU A 620 10.34 7.08 30.19
N PRO A 621 10.52 6.81 31.50
CA PRO A 621 9.40 6.62 32.41
C PRO A 621 8.69 7.94 32.73
N ASP A 622 7.38 7.99 32.51
CA ASP A 622 6.54 9.12 32.93
C ASP A 622 6.51 9.20 34.46
N TRP A 623 7.15 10.23 35.04
CA TRP A 623 7.43 10.33 36.49
C TRP A 623 6.19 10.28 37.40
N ASN A 624 5.03 10.70 36.90
CA ASN A 624 3.77 10.60 37.61
C ASN A 624 3.23 9.16 37.62
N ASN A 625 3.39 8.41 36.52
CA ASN A 625 2.99 7.01 36.44
C ASN A 625 3.92 6.09 37.24
N THR A 626 5.23 6.38 37.33
CA THR A 626 6.13 5.56 38.17
C THR A 626 5.84 5.71 39.65
N LYS A 627 5.47 6.90 40.13
CA LYS A 627 4.97 7.08 41.51
C LYS A 627 3.72 6.24 41.78
N ALA A 628 2.73 6.29 40.89
CA ALA A 628 1.50 5.49 41.00
C ALA A 628 1.76 3.97 40.92
N TRP A 629 2.68 3.55 40.05
CA TRP A 629 3.11 2.14 39.94
C TRP A 629 3.80 1.67 41.23
N PHE A 630 4.68 2.49 41.82
CA PHE A 630 5.37 2.17 43.06
C PHE A 630 4.40 2.13 44.25
N SER A 631 3.47 3.09 44.37
CA SER A 631 2.46 3.07 45.43
C SER A 631 1.51 1.87 45.29
N LYS A 632 1.13 1.47 44.08
CA LYS A 632 0.29 0.28 43.88
C LYS A 632 1.02 -1.04 44.14
N ASN A 633 2.26 -1.20 43.65
CA ASN A 633 2.98 -2.47 43.76
C ASN A 633 3.75 -2.66 45.08
N PHE A 634 4.09 -1.58 45.80
CA PHE A 634 4.85 -1.66 47.06
C PHE A 634 4.03 -1.25 48.29
N LEU A 635 3.08 -0.32 48.16
CA LEU A 635 2.22 0.15 49.26
C LEU A 635 0.75 -0.32 49.15
N GLY A 636 0.37 -1.02 48.07
CA GLY A 636 -0.99 -1.54 47.87
C GLY A 636 -2.07 -0.48 47.58
N ILE A 637 -1.70 0.79 47.37
CA ILE A 637 -2.66 1.88 47.21
C ILE A 637 -3.16 1.94 45.76
N GLU A 638 -4.44 1.64 45.54
CA GLU A 638 -5.10 1.79 44.23
C GLU A 638 -5.52 3.24 43.98
N ILE A 639 -4.73 3.94 43.15
CA ILE A 639 -5.12 5.25 42.61
C ILE A 639 -6.10 5.03 41.46
N LEU A 640 -7.39 5.30 41.71
CA LEU A 640 -8.51 5.00 40.80
C LEU A 640 -8.43 5.66 39.41
N ASN A 641 -7.66 6.75 39.26
CA ASN A 641 -7.54 7.51 38.01
C ASN A 641 -6.40 7.04 37.09
N ALA A 642 -5.92 5.81 37.24
CA ALA A 642 -5.00 5.19 36.28
C ALA A 642 -5.73 4.80 34.97
N GLN A 643 -6.05 5.80 34.14
CA GLN A 643 -6.56 5.63 32.77
C GLN A 643 -5.69 4.57 32.06
N LYS A 644 -6.34 3.52 31.54
CA LYS A 644 -5.71 2.24 31.15
C LYS A 644 -4.77 2.38 29.95
N GLN A 645 -3.61 2.99 30.13
CA GLN A 645 -2.64 3.25 29.07
C GLN A 645 -2.24 1.94 28.41
N ARG A 646 -2.41 1.93 27.09
CA ARG A 646 -2.08 0.82 26.20
C ARG A 646 -0.59 0.49 26.31
N VAL A 647 -0.26 -0.64 26.93
CA VAL A 647 1.12 -1.11 27.11
C VAL A 647 1.68 -1.52 25.75
N SER A 648 2.63 -0.74 25.22
CA SER A 648 3.32 -1.05 23.98
C SER A 648 4.08 -2.38 24.11
N LYS A 649 3.89 -3.27 23.14
CA LYS A 649 4.44 -4.64 23.15
C LYS A 649 5.90 -4.71 22.71
N LEU A 650 6.44 -3.61 22.16
CA LEU A 650 7.78 -3.51 21.56
C LEU A 650 8.69 -2.46 22.21
N GLU A 651 8.14 -1.45 22.89
CA GLU A 651 8.95 -0.42 23.55
C GLU A 651 9.64 -0.98 24.80
N ILE A 652 10.90 -0.63 24.99
CA ILE A 652 11.66 -1.03 26.18
C ILE A 652 11.69 0.15 27.16
N GLN A 653 11.12 -0.05 28.34
CA GLN A 653 11.25 0.88 29.46
C GLN A 653 12.70 0.89 29.98
N VAL A 654 13.19 2.07 30.37
CA VAL A 654 14.55 2.24 30.93
C VAL A 654 14.84 1.25 32.07
N PHE A 655 13.87 1.02 32.97
CA PHE A 655 14.00 0.11 34.11
C PHE A 655 13.54 -1.34 33.83
N SER A 656 13.44 -1.76 32.56
CA SER A 656 13.15 -3.16 32.23
C SER A 656 14.32 -4.09 32.57
N LEU A 657 14.03 -5.33 32.97
CA LEU A 657 15.02 -6.37 33.26
C LEU A 657 16.01 -6.61 32.09
N LYS A 658 15.56 -6.41 30.84
CA LYS A 658 16.44 -6.51 29.65
C LYS A 658 17.44 -5.37 29.58
N THR A 659 17.02 -4.16 29.92
CA THR A 659 17.86 -2.96 29.97
C THR A 659 18.90 -3.09 31.08
N LEU A 660 18.45 -3.49 32.27
CA LEU A 660 19.31 -3.80 33.42
C LEU A 660 20.33 -4.91 33.10
N TYR A 661 19.94 -5.94 32.34
CA TYR A 661 20.86 -7.00 31.92
C TYR A 661 22.04 -6.49 31.09
N TYR A 662 21.81 -5.67 30.05
CA TYR A 662 22.91 -5.13 29.24
C TYR A 662 23.78 -4.10 29.99
N VAL A 663 23.18 -3.32 30.90
CA VAL A 663 23.93 -2.41 31.79
C VAL A 663 24.79 -3.20 32.78
N ALA A 664 24.23 -4.24 33.42
CA ALA A 664 24.97 -5.12 34.34
C ALA A 664 26.08 -5.90 33.62
N TYR A 665 25.88 -6.30 32.36
CA TYR A 665 26.89 -6.96 31.54
C TYR A 665 28.13 -6.07 31.33
N LEU A 666 27.93 -4.78 31.02
CA LEU A 666 29.01 -3.80 30.94
C LEU A 666 29.66 -3.54 32.30
N ILE A 667 28.88 -3.37 33.37
CA ILE A 667 29.41 -3.18 34.73
C ILE A 667 30.29 -4.36 35.14
N PHE A 668 29.83 -5.61 34.96
CA PHE A 668 30.62 -6.79 35.30
C PHE A 668 31.88 -6.92 34.43
N SER A 669 31.89 -6.42 33.19
CA SER A 669 33.09 -6.39 32.35
C SER A 669 34.13 -5.42 32.92
N ILE A 670 33.68 -4.24 33.35
CA ILE A 670 34.52 -3.23 33.99
C ILE A 670 35.03 -3.75 35.34
N LEU A 671 34.17 -4.35 36.18
CA LEU A 671 34.59 -4.97 37.45
C LEU A 671 35.59 -6.12 37.25
N GLY A 672 35.42 -6.90 36.18
CA GLY A 672 36.35 -7.96 35.75
C GLY A 672 37.73 -7.44 35.37
N THR A 673 37.80 -6.20 34.87
CA THR A 673 39.04 -5.55 34.44
C THR A 673 39.71 -4.73 35.55
N VAL A 674 38.93 -4.12 36.44
CA VAL A 674 39.43 -3.15 37.45
C VAL A 674 39.66 -3.76 38.82
N PHE A 675 38.90 -4.80 39.21
CA PHE A 675 39.00 -5.40 40.55
C PHE A 675 39.50 -6.85 40.50
N TYR A 676 38.70 -7.76 39.93
CA TYR A 676 39.00 -9.19 39.93
C TYR A 676 38.50 -9.88 38.66
N GLY A 677 39.36 -10.62 37.97
CA GLY A 677 39.01 -11.35 36.74
C GLY A 677 37.83 -12.34 36.88
N TYR A 678 37.46 -12.73 38.11
CA TYR A 678 36.32 -13.61 38.41
C TYR A 678 35.02 -13.17 37.72
N PHE A 679 34.76 -11.86 37.55
CA PHE A 679 33.52 -11.40 36.93
C PHE A 679 33.35 -11.85 35.47
N PHE A 680 34.44 -12.16 34.75
CA PHE A 680 34.38 -12.63 33.34
C PHE A 680 33.66 -13.98 33.16
N CYS A 681 33.45 -14.76 34.23
CA CYS A 681 32.70 -16.03 34.13
C CYS A 681 31.20 -15.80 33.93
N PHE A 682 30.63 -14.75 34.50
CA PHE A 682 29.19 -14.46 34.40
C PHE A 682 28.77 -14.10 32.97
N HIS A 683 29.68 -13.53 32.17
CA HIS A 683 29.41 -13.17 30.77
C HIS A 683 29.13 -14.39 29.88
N LEU A 684 29.59 -15.59 30.27
CA LEU A 684 29.29 -16.85 29.55
C LEU A 684 27.78 -17.10 29.43
N ILE A 685 26.98 -16.63 30.40
CA ILE A 685 25.51 -16.77 30.42
C ILE A 685 24.85 -16.10 29.19
N HIS A 686 25.53 -15.17 28.52
CA HIS A 686 25.03 -14.51 27.30
C HIS A 686 24.69 -15.50 26.16
N ILE A 687 25.39 -16.63 26.09
CA ILE A 687 25.10 -17.69 25.10
C ILE A 687 23.68 -18.26 25.26
N ALA A 688 23.17 -18.32 26.49
CA ALA A 688 21.83 -18.79 26.79
C ALA A 688 20.75 -17.77 26.43
N VAL A 689 21.06 -16.47 26.55
CA VAL A 689 20.14 -15.36 26.20
C VAL A 689 19.92 -15.26 24.68
N LYS A 690 20.96 -15.53 23.88
CA LYS A 690 20.89 -15.47 22.41
C LYS A 690 20.39 -16.76 21.75
N ASN A 691 20.34 -17.88 22.49
CA ASN A 691 19.84 -19.17 21.98
C ASN A 691 18.35 -19.39 22.30
N GLN A 692 17.53 -19.52 21.25
CA GLN A 692 16.07 -19.71 21.31
C GLN A 692 15.60 -20.99 22.05
N LEU A 693 16.47 -21.97 22.25
CA LEU A 693 16.19 -23.15 23.07
C LEU A 693 16.53 -22.88 24.55
N LEU A 694 17.73 -22.38 24.83
CA LEU A 694 18.21 -22.16 26.20
C LEU A 694 17.38 -21.09 26.93
N ILE A 695 16.98 -20.01 26.26
CA ILE A 695 16.11 -18.99 26.86
C ILE A 695 14.73 -19.55 27.25
N ARG A 696 14.23 -20.61 26.59
CA ARG A 696 12.97 -21.28 26.97
C ARG A 696 13.12 -22.13 28.24
N VAL A 697 14.30 -22.70 28.50
CA VAL A 697 14.61 -23.40 29.77
C VAL A 697 14.64 -22.40 30.92
N ILE A 698 15.24 -21.22 30.73
CA ILE A 698 15.17 -20.13 31.73
C ILE A 698 13.72 -19.63 31.89
N SER A 699 12.95 -19.61 30.80
CA SER A 699 11.53 -19.21 30.80
C SER A 699 10.62 -20.16 31.57
N SER A 700 10.88 -21.48 31.60
CA SER A 700 10.03 -22.42 32.36
C SER A 700 10.12 -22.20 33.87
N VAL A 701 11.32 -21.95 34.40
CA VAL A 701 11.51 -21.63 35.82
C VAL A 701 10.92 -20.25 36.17
N THR A 702 11.10 -19.25 35.30
CA THR A 702 10.66 -17.87 35.59
C THR A 702 9.16 -17.64 35.38
N LEU A 703 8.49 -18.39 34.50
CA LEU A 703 7.04 -18.26 34.24
C LEU A 703 6.20 -18.42 35.52
N ASN A 704 6.51 -19.44 36.32
CA ASN A 704 5.85 -19.72 37.60
C ASN A 704 6.65 -19.16 38.80
N GLY A 705 7.62 -18.26 38.55
CA GLY A 705 8.65 -17.87 39.52
C GLY A 705 8.12 -17.28 40.84
N ARG A 706 6.99 -16.56 40.82
CA ARG A 706 6.34 -16.06 42.04
C ARG A 706 5.82 -17.21 42.91
N SER A 707 5.16 -18.20 42.32
CA SER A 707 4.63 -19.36 43.04
C SER A 707 5.76 -20.25 43.56
N LEU A 708 6.80 -20.46 42.74
CA LEU A 708 8.01 -21.17 43.13
C LEU A 708 8.70 -20.50 44.33
N LEU A 709 8.82 -19.17 44.33
CA LEU A 709 9.39 -18.41 45.45
C LEU A 709 8.61 -18.64 46.75
N TRP A 710 7.27 -18.62 46.71
CA TRP A 710 6.45 -18.91 47.90
C TRP A 710 6.59 -20.35 48.40
N VAL A 711 6.75 -21.33 47.51
CA VAL A 711 7.04 -22.73 47.92
C VAL A 711 8.44 -22.85 48.54
N CYS A 712 9.45 -22.13 48.01
CA CYS A 712 10.78 -22.07 48.64
C CYS A 712 10.73 -21.40 50.02
N VAL A 713 9.96 -20.32 50.19
CA VAL A 713 9.74 -19.67 51.50
C VAL A 713 9.04 -20.63 52.48
N LEU A 714 8.03 -21.38 52.03
CA LEU A 714 7.37 -22.40 52.85
C LEU A 714 8.33 -23.52 53.29
N ALA A 715 9.19 -24.00 52.38
CA ALA A 715 10.23 -24.98 52.71
C ALA A 715 11.24 -24.43 53.73
N ILE A 716 11.65 -23.17 53.61
CA ILE A 716 12.52 -22.48 54.58
C ILE A 716 11.83 -22.36 55.95
N ILE A 717 10.53 -22.06 56.00
CA ILE A 717 9.75 -22.02 57.25
C ILE A 717 9.72 -23.39 57.94
N PHE A 718 9.49 -24.48 57.19
CA PHE A 718 9.58 -25.83 57.76
C PHE A 718 10.99 -26.14 58.28
N ILE A 719 12.04 -25.85 57.51
CA ILE A 719 13.44 -26.03 57.94
C ILE A 719 13.73 -25.22 59.22
N TYR A 720 13.21 -24.01 59.35
CA TYR A 720 13.33 -23.19 60.56
C TYR A 720 12.63 -23.83 61.77
N ILE A 721 11.41 -24.34 61.62
CA ILE A 721 10.70 -25.06 62.70
C ILE A 721 11.50 -26.29 63.14
N TYR A 722 12.01 -27.08 62.20
CA TYR A 722 12.86 -28.24 62.51
C TYR A 722 14.20 -27.83 63.16
N ALA A 723 14.78 -26.69 62.80
CA ALA A 723 15.99 -26.15 63.42
C ALA A 723 15.74 -25.67 64.87
N VAL A 724 14.58 -25.05 65.16
CA VAL A 724 14.19 -24.67 66.53
C VAL A 724 14.00 -25.91 67.39
N ILE A 725 13.33 -26.95 66.88
CA ILE A 725 13.16 -28.24 67.58
C ILE A 725 14.53 -28.92 67.78
N GLY A 726 15.40 -28.91 66.76
CA GLY A 726 16.76 -29.43 66.84
C GLY A 726 17.61 -28.71 67.89
N PHE A 727 17.53 -27.38 67.96
CA PHE A 727 18.23 -26.57 68.96
C PHE A 727 17.69 -26.79 70.39
N ALA A 728 16.38 -27.02 70.55
CA ALA A 728 15.76 -27.24 71.85
C ALA A 728 16.01 -28.64 72.44
N PHE A 729 15.90 -29.70 71.62
CA PHE A 729 15.92 -31.09 72.10
C PHE A 729 17.15 -31.89 71.65
N PHE A 730 17.78 -31.55 70.52
CA PHE A 730 18.82 -32.37 69.89
C PHE A 730 20.16 -31.65 69.73
N ARG A 731 20.40 -30.56 70.48
CA ARG A 731 21.64 -29.75 70.39
C ARG A 731 22.91 -30.59 70.53
N GLY A 732 22.91 -31.57 71.45
CA GLY A 732 24.03 -32.51 71.65
C GLY A 732 24.20 -33.59 70.57
N HIS A 733 23.37 -33.60 69.53
CA HIS A 733 23.48 -34.52 68.38
C HIS A 733 24.18 -33.88 67.17
N PHE A 734 24.49 -32.59 67.22
CA PHE A 734 25.30 -31.89 66.21
C PHE A 734 26.79 -32.04 66.57
N ASN A 735 27.59 -32.64 65.71
CA ASN A 735 29.04 -32.78 65.90
C ASN A 735 29.81 -31.68 65.13
N GLU A 736 30.44 -30.78 65.88
CA GLU A 736 31.19 -29.62 65.35
C GLU A 736 32.46 -30.01 64.58
N GLU A 737 33.14 -31.11 64.94
CA GLU A 737 34.28 -31.66 64.20
C GLU A 737 33.90 -32.07 62.76
N LYS A 738 32.62 -32.38 62.54
CA LYS A 738 32.03 -32.70 61.23
C LYS A 738 31.39 -31.50 60.54
N GLY A 739 31.59 -30.29 61.06
CA GLY A 739 31.04 -29.03 60.53
C GLY A 739 29.58 -28.77 60.87
N GLN A 740 29.04 -29.45 61.89
CA GLN A 740 27.64 -29.33 62.33
C GLN A 740 27.57 -28.40 63.54
N PHE A 741 27.39 -27.10 63.30
CA PHE A 741 27.36 -26.09 64.37
C PHE A 741 25.93 -25.88 64.90
N CYS A 742 25.74 -25.87 66.22
CA CYS A 742 24.45 -25.63 66.88
C CYS A 742 24.60 -24.98 68.28
N GLU A 743 25.62 -24.14 68.51
CA GLU A 743 25.73 -23.38 69.77
C GLU A 743 24.67 -22.28 69.86
N SER A 744 24.35 -21.68 68.71
CA SER A 744 23.30 -20.66 68.53
C SER A 744 22.23 -21.14 67.56
N LEU A 745 21.01 -20.63 67.70
CA LEU A 745 19.91 -20.95 66.78
C LEU A 745 20.23 -20.60 65.32
N GLY A 746 21.03 -19.54 65.08
CA GLY A 746 21.47 -19.15 63.74
C GLY A 746 22.40 -20.18 63.09
N GLN A 747 23.45 -20.63 63.81
CA GLN A 747 24.30 -21.75 63.38
C GLN A 747 23.45 -23.01 63.14
N CYS A 748 22.57 -23.35 64.10
CA CYS A 748 21.77 -24.57 64.06
C CYS A 748 20.79 -24.58 62.87
N PHE A 749 20.22 -23.41 62.52
CA PHE A 749 19.42 -23.23 61.32
C PHE A 749 20.25 -23.39 60.03
N VAL A 750 21.43 -22.79 59.94
CA VAL A 750 22.32 -22.96 58.77
C VAL A 750 22.74 -24.42 58.59
N SER A 751 23.10 -25.11 59.67
CA SER A 751 23.39 -26.56 59.68
C SER A 751 22.17 -27.37 59.22
N THR A 752 20.99 -27.13 59.81
CA THR A 752 19.74 -27.84 59.45
C THR A 752 19.36 -27.59 58.00
N MET A 753 19.53 -26.36 57.49
CA MET A 753 19.28 -26.01 56.09
C MET A 753 20.24 -26.73 55.13
N ARG A 754 21.55 -26.73 55.43
CA ARG A 754 22.56 -27.42 54.62
C ARG A 754 22.26 -28.91 54.53
N TYR A 755 22.25 -29.60 55.66
CA TYR A 755 22.13 -31.06 55.68
C TYR A 755 20.71 -31.51 55.29
N GLY A 756 19.68 -30.72 55.65
CA GLY A 756 18.30 -31.00 55.30
C GLY A 756 17.96 -30.92 53.81
N LEU A 757 18.58 -30.00 53.06
CA LEU A 757 18.36 -29.86 51.62
C LEU A 757 19.35 -30.67 50.75
N MET A 758 20.61 -30.80 51.16
CA MET A 758 21.67 -31.37 50.30
C MET A 758 21.98 -32.84 50.58
N GLU A 759 21.96 -33.28 51.85
CA GLU A 759 22.59 -34.56 52.26
C GLU A 759 21.60 -35.52 52.97
N ASN A 760 20.42 -35.03 53.36
CA ASN A 760 19.43 -35.57 54.30
C ASN A 760 19.87 -35.46 55.78
N LEU A 761 19.03 -34.83 56.60
CA LEU A 761 19.31 -34.46 57.99
C LEU A 761 19.59 -35.65 58.93
N HIS A 762 19.11 -36.85 58.58
CA HIS A 762 19.25 -38.05 59.40
C HIS A 762 20.65 -38.71 59.36
N LYS A 763 21.51 -38.36 58.39
CA LYS A 763 22.84 -38.97 58.23
C LYS A 763 23.95 -38.35 59.08
N PRO A 764 24.03 -37.02 59.25
CA PRO A 764 25.14 -36.40 59.99
C PRO A 764 24.95 -36.47 61.51
N LEU A 765 23.71 -36.34 61.99
CA LEU A 765 23.35 -36.31 63.41
C LEU A 765 23.19 -37.73 63.98
N ILE A 766 24.32 -38.37 64.26
CA ILE A 766 24.38 -39.64 64.98
C ILE A 766 24.17 -39.37 66.48
N PRO A 767 23.19 -40.00 67.15
CA PRO A 767 23.03 -39.88 68.60
C PRO A 767 24.29 -40.40 69.32
N PRO A 768 24.83 -39.68 70.32
CA PRO A 768 26.02 -40.08 71.03
C PRO A 768 25.75 -41.29 71.95
N SER A 769 26.80 -41.96 72.41
CA SER A 769 26.74 -43.27 73.09
C SER A 769 26.10 -43.29 74.50
N TRP A 770 25.37 -42.24 74.89
CA TRP A 770 24.82 -42.05 76.25
C TRP A 770 23.35 -41.62 76.28
N VAL A 771 22.66 -41.50 75.15
CA VAL A 771 21.20 -41.29 75.09
C VAL A 771 20.43 -42.61 75.17
N THR A 772 19.17 -42.54 75.59
CA THR A 772 18.30 -43.70 75.82
C THR A 772 17.63 -44.20 74.52
N PHE A 773 16.98 -45.36 74.60
CA PHE A 773 16.15 -45.86 73.50
C PHE A 773 14.92 -44.96 73.22
N GLU A 774 14.41 -44.25 74.24
CA GLU A 774 13.30 -43.31 74.06
C GLU A 774 13.74 -42.07 73.29
N ASP A 775 14.91 -41.50 73.63
CA ASP A 775 15.53 -40.41 72.87
C ASP A 775 15.80 -40.80 71.42
N TYR A 776 16.27 -42.04 71.19
CA TYR A 776 16.50 -42.62 69.87
C TYR A 776 15.19 -42.72 69.06
N ALA A 777 14.10 -43.19 69.69
CA ALA A 777 12.80 -43.30 69.03
C ALA A 777 12.20 -41.92 68.68
N ILE A 778 12.33 -40.92 69.56
CA ILE A 778 11.86 -39.55 69.31
C ILE A 778 12.71 -38.89 68.21
N LYS A 779 14.03 -39.11 68.19
CA LYS A 779 14.93 -38.66 67.10
C LYS A 779 14.59 -39.32 65.77
N LEU A 780 14.31 -40.63 65.74
CA LEU A 780 13.88 -41.35 64.54
C LEU A 780 12.57 -40.79 63.97
N LEU A 781 11.61 -40.45 64.83
CA LEU A 781 10.36 -39.81 64.39
C LEU A 781 10.61 -38.44 63.75
N TRP A 782 11.46 -37.61 64.39
CA TRP A 782 11.86 -36.29 63.87
C TRP A 782 12.61 -36.38 62.53
N ASP A 783 13.53 -37.32 62.38
CA ASP A 783 14.24 -37.60 61.12
C ASP A 783 13.27 -38.03 60.00
N LEU A 784 12.33 -38.92 60.33
CA LEU A 784 11.35 -39.46 59.39
C LEU A 784 10.38 -38.37 58.93
N THR A 785 9.83 -37.57 59.84
CA THR A 785 8.90 -36.48 59.46
C THR A 785 9.61 -35.37 58.71
N PHE A 786 10.88 -35.06 59.04
CA PHE A 786 11.71 -34.14 58.25
C PHE A 786 11.87 -34.65 56.81
N TRP A 787 12.32 -35.90 56.65
CA TRP A 787 12.60 -36.50 55.33
C TRP A 787 11.35 -36.63 54.46
N VAL A 788 10.19 -36.94 55.05
CA VAL A 788 8.92 -36.96 54.32
C VAL A 788 8.50 -35.54 53.90
N ILE A 789 8.46 -34.58 54.83
CA ILE A 789 7.88 -33.25 54.58
C ILE A 789 8.80 -32.38 53.71
N VAL A 790 10.07 -32.21 54.10
CA VAL A 790 10.99 -31.28 53.43
C VAL A 790 11.60 -31.91 52.19
N THR A 791 12.24 -33.08 52.34
CA THR A 791 12.99 -33.70 51.24
C THR A 791 12.07 -34.39 50.23
N THR A 792 11.12 -35.20 50.68
CA THR A 792 10.29 -36.03 49.78
C THR A 792 9.12 -35.27 49.17
N ILE A 793 8.37 -34.51 49.98
CA ILE A 793 7.23 -33.71 49.49
C ILE A 793 7.73 -32.38 48.92
N GLY A 794 8.43 -31.56 49.72
CA GLY A 794 8.87 -30.21 49.33
C GLY A 794 9.65 -30.15 48.01
N LEU A 795 10.74 -30.91 47.87
CA LEU A 795 11.55 -30.89 46.65
C LEU A 795 10.81 -31.47 45.42
N ARG A 796 9.90 -32.43 45.61
CA ARG A 796 9.09 -32.98 44.51
C ARG A 796 8.03 -31.99 44.02
N ILE A 797 7.43 -31.19 44.91
CA ILE A 797 6.54 -30.09 44.51
C ILE A 797 7.31 -29.06 43.67
N VAL A 798 8.50 -28.65 44.13
CA VAL A 798 9.38 -27.71 43.38
C VAL A 798 9.72 -28.26 41.99
N PHE A 799 10.10 -29.53 41.88
CA PHE A 799 10.39 -30.16 40.59
C PHE A 799 9.15 -30.25 39.69
N GLY A 800 8.00 -30.68 40.25
CA GLY A 800 6.73 -30.76 39.53
C GLY A 800 6.32 -29.44 38.89
N MET A 801 6.36 -28.34 39.66
CA MET A 801 6.03 -27.00 39.17
C MET A 801 6.91 -26.52 38.00
N ILE A 802 8.16 -26.98 37.93
CA ILE A 802 9.10 -26.67 36.84
C ILE A 802 8.79 -27.54 35.61
N VAL A 803 8.46 -28.83 35.81
CA VAL A 803 8.04 -29.74 34.72
C VAL A 803 6.72 -29.27 34.11
N ASP A 804 5.73 -28.90 34.92
CA ASP A 804 4.44 -28.39 34.45
C ASP A 804 4.60 -27.11 33.64
N ALA A 805 5.47 -26.19 34.08
CA ALA A 805 5.79 -24.99 33.32
C ALA A 805 6.47 -25.30 31.97
N PHE A 806 7.33 -26.31 31.92
CA PHE A 806 7.97 -26.78 30.69
C PHE A 806 6.96 -27.43 29.73
N VAL A 807 6.05 -28.27 30.24
CA VAL A 807 4.94 -28.84 29.47
C VAL A 807 4.02 -27.74 28.94
N ALA A 808 3.65 -26.75 29.76
CA ALA A 808 2.82 -25.63 29.34
C ALA A 808 3.48 -24.80 28.22
N LEU A 809 4.79 -24.52 28.30
CA LEU A 809 5.52 -23.82 27.24
C LEU A 809 5.63 -24.64 25.95
N ARG A 810 5.86 -25.96 26.06
CA ARG A 810 5.85 -26.89 24.91
C ARG A 810 4.48 -26.91 24.23
N ASN A 811 3.41 -27.02 25.00
CA ASN A 811 2.05 -27.09 24.49
C ASN A 811 1.63 -25.76 23.83
N LYS A 812 1.98 -24.60 24.40
CA LYS A 812 1.78 -23.28 23.76
C LYS A 812 2.51 -23.17 22.41
N LYS A 813 3.75 -23.66 22.31
CA LYS A 813 4.46 -23.72 21.02
C LYS A 813 3.75 -24.63 20.02
N TRP A 814 3.38 -25.85 20.44
CA TRP A 814 2.69 -26.81 19.58
C TRP A 814 1.34 -26.27 19.07
N GLN A 815 0.55 -25.61 19.92
CA GLN A 815 -0.69 -24.93 19.52
C GLN A 815 -0.45 -23.85 18.44
N ALA A 816 0.61 -23.05 18.58
CA ALA A 816 0.96 -22.03 17.60
C ALA A 816 1.47 -22.62 16.28
N ASP A 817 2.30 -23.68 16.31
CA ASP A 817 2.72 -24.40 15.10
C ASP A 817 1.52 -25.07 14.40
N PHE A 818 0.58 -25.66 15.17
CA PHE A 818 -0.61 -26.30 14.65
C PHE A 818 -1.59 -25.32 14.01
N ASP A 819 -1.87 -24.18 14.66
CA ASP A 819 -2.69 -23.08 14.12
C ASP A 819 -2.11 -22.60 12.78
N MET A 820 -0.81 -22.32 12.72
CA MET A 820 -0.14 -21.86 11.50
C MET A 820 -0.10 -22.89 10.36
N ALA A 821 -0.22 -24.18 10.66
CA ALA A 821 -0.21 -25.26 9.66
C ALA A 821 -1.62 -25.63 9.15
N ASN A 822 -2.67 -25.33 9.91
CA ASN A 822 -4.03 -25.81 9.64
C ASN A 822 -5.11 -24.72 9.55
N ILE A 823 -4.85 -23.50 10.00
CA ILE A 823 -5.83 -22.42 10.08
C ILE A 823 -5.23 -21.15 9.47
N CYS A 824 -5.97 -20.48 8.58
CA CYS A 824 -5.52 -19.20 8.03
C CYS A 824 -5.49 -18.13 9.13
N PHE A 825 -4.41 -17.34 9.19
CA PHE A 825 -4.25 -16.28 10.19
C PHE A 825 -5.29 -15.17 10.06
N ILE A 826 -5.77 -14.90 8.84
CA ILE A 826 -6.70 -13.81 8.53
C ILE A 826 -8.15 -14.31 8.54
N CYS A 827 -8.56 -15.13 7.57
CA CYS A 827 -9.96 -15.56 7.49
C CYS A 827 -10.37 -16.62 8.51
N GLY A 828 -9.43 -17.26 9.23
CA GLY A 828 -9.75 -18.32 10.20
C GLY A 828 -10.26 -19.64 9.59
N ARG A 829 -10.36 -19.75 8.26
CA ARG A 829 -10.72 -20.98 7.54
C ARG A 829 -9.63 -22.05 7.65
N THR A 830 -10.03 -23.31 7.47
CA THR A 830 -9.14 -24.47 7.63
C THR A 830 -8.36 -24.77 6.35
N ASN A 831 -7.22 -25.45 6.46
CA ASN A 831 -6.45 -25.88 5.29
C ASN A 831 -7.26 -26.79 4.34
N TYR A 832 -8.10 -27.66 4.89
CA TYR A 832 -9.02 -28.54 4.16
C TYR A 832 -9.88 -27.78 3.12
N ASP A 833 -10.40 -26.60 3.49
CA ASP A 833 -11.23 -25.77 2.60
C ASP A 833 -10.44 -25.36 1.33
N PHE A 834 -9.17 -24.98 1.49
CA PHE A 834 -8.31 -24.50 0.40
C PHE A 834 -7.64 -25.60 -0.42
N GLU A 835 -7.38 -26.77 0.18
CA GLU A 835 -6.91 -27.95 -0.57
C GLU A 835 -8.04 -28.60 -1.38
N ARG A 836 -9.30 -28.55 -0.90
CA ARG A 836 -10.44 -29.17 -1.59
C ARG A 836 -11.14 -28.26 -2.61
N PHE A 837 -11.24 -26.95 -2.33
CA PHE A 837 -11.99 -26.01 -3.18
C PHE A 837 -11.15 -24.89 -3.77
N GLY A 838 -10.12 -24.42 -3.04
CA GLY A 838 -9.22 -23.35 -3.46
C GLY A 838 -8.10 -23.80 -4.40
N LYS A 839 -6.94 -23.16 -4.26
CA LYS A 839 -5.71 -23.41 -5.04
C LYS A 839 -4.54 -23.87 -4.13
N GLY A 840 -4.85 -24.56 -3.04
CA GLY A 840 -3.92 -25.04 -2.00
C GLY A 840 -3.65 -24.01 -0.88
N PHE A 841 -3.67 -24.46 0.37
CA PHE A 841 -3.55 -23.63 1.57
C PHE A 841 -2.23 -22.86 1.63
N ARG A 842 -1.12 -23.48 1.23
CA ARG A 842 0.20 -22.82 1.19
C ARG A 842 0.25 -21.67 0.18
N ARG A 843 -0.53 -21.72 -0.91
CA ARG A 843 -0.65 -20.61 -1.86
C ARG A 843 -1.46 -19.48 -1.26
N HIS A 844 -2.63 -19.82 -0.69
CA HIS A 844 -3.51 -18.88 -0.01
C HIS A 844 -2.77 -18.06 1.07
N VAL A 845 -2.14 -18.71 2.06
CA VAL A 845 -1.47 -18.01 3.17
C VAL A 845 -0.25 -17.17 2.72
N LYS A 846 0.38 -17.49 1.58
CA LYS A 846 1.56 -16.77 1.08
C LYS A 846 1.20 -15.58 0.18
N ASN A 847 0.22 -15.75 -0.70
CA ASN A 847 -0.07 -14.82 -1.79
C ASN A 847 -1.40 -14.06 -1.63
N GLU A 848 -2.37 -14.63 -0.91
CA GLU A 848 -3.70 -14.05 -0.71
C GLU A 848 -3.79 -13.47 0.72
N HIS A 849 -3.79 -14.33 1.74
CA HIS A 849 -4.02 -13.95 3.15
C HIS A 849 -2.72 -13.91 3.97
N ASN A 850 -1.74 -13.16 3.45
CA ASN A 850 -0.44 -12.99 4.10
C ASN A 850 -0.47 -11.85 5.14
N MET A 851 -0.30 -12.17 6.43
CA MET A 851 -0.33 -11.19 7.53
C MET A 851 0.65 -10.01 7.33
N TRP A 852 1.77 -10.23 6.65
CA TRP A 852 2.75 -9.18 6.39
C TRP A 852 2.28 -8.21 5.31
N SER A 853 1.43 -8.63 4.37
CA SER A 853 0.79 -7.73 3.41
C SER A 853 -0.09 -6.71 4.13
N TYR A 854 -0.95 -7.13 5.06
CA TYR A 854 -1.79 -6.20 5.85
C TYR A 854 -0.94 -5.21 6.66
N LEU A 855 0.17 -5.66 7.26
CA LEU A 855 1.11 -4.76 7.94
C LEU A 855 1.72 -3.73 6.98
N PHE A 856 2.14 -4.13 5.77
CA PHE A 856 2.69 -3.20 4.78
C PHE A 856 1.62 -2.31 4.15
N PHE A 857 0.37 -2.77 4.03
CA PHE A 857 -0.76 -1.97 3.56
C PHE A 857 -1.04 -0.81 4.54
N PHE A 858 -1.04 -1.09 5.84
CA PHE A 858 -1.15 -0.05 6.87
C PHE A 858 0.03 0.95 6.85
N ILE A 859 1.22 0.54 6.38
CA ILE A 859 2.36 1.46 6.18
C ILE A 859 2.19 2.28 4.89
N HIS A 860 1.58 1.71 3.85
CA HIS A 860 1.26 2.42 2.61
C HIS A 860 0.18 3.49 2.82
N LEU A 861 -0.84 3.21 3.65
CA LEU A 861 -1.81 4.21 4.12
C LEU A 861 -1.11 5.30 4.95
N ASP A 862 -0.34 4.94 5.99
CA ASP A 862 0.45 5.89 6.82
C ASP A 862 1.46 6.77 6.00
N GLU A 863 1.73 6.46 4.73
CA GLU A 863 2.68 7.18 3.85
C GLU A 863 2.06 7.73 2.54
N THR A 864 0.74 7.81 2.44
CA THR A 864 0.00 8.33 1.28
C THR A 864 -0.97 9.41 1.75
N ASN A 865 -1.16 10.46 0.95
CA ASN A 865 -2.02 11.57 1.34
C ASN A 865 -3.50 11.15 1.31
N GLU A 866 -4.33 11.66 2.23
CA GLU A 866 -5.74 11.24 2.34
C GLU A 866 -6.55 11.52 1.07
N THR A 867 -6.23 12.60 0.35
CA THR A 867 -6.81 12.98 -0.97
C THR A 867 -6.32 12.15 -2.16
N GLN A 868 -5.48 11.12 -1.93
CA GLN A 868 -4.94 10.22 -2.95
C GLN A 868 -5.31 8.74 -2.73
N TYR A 869 -6.16 8.44 -1.74
CA TYR A 869 -6.69 7.10 -1.51
C TYR A 869 -7.78 6.73 -2.53
N THR A 870 -7.80 5.49 -3.02
CA THR A 870 -9.02 4.92 -3.65
C THR A 870 -10.10 4.67 -2.59
N ALA A 871 -11.34 4.33 -2.98
CA ALA A 871 -12.42 4.13 -2.02
C ALA A 871 -12.16 2.99 -1.04
N ILE A 872 -11.42 1.96 -1.46
CA ILE A 872 -11.06 0.84 -0.59
C ILE A 872 -9.97 1.26 0.41
N GLU A 873 -8.99 2.07 -0.02
CA GLU A 873 -7.95 2.64 0.84
C GLU A 873 -8.55 3.61 1.88
N PHE A 874 -9.45 4.50 1.45
CA PHE A 874 -10.17 5.46 2.29
C PHE A 874 -11.13 4.76 3.28
N HIS A 875 -11.88 3.75 2.84
CA HIS A 875 -12.76 2.95 3.70
C HIS A 875 -11.98 2.30 4.85
N VAL A 876 -10.83 1.67 4.55
CA VAL A 876 -9.97 1.09 5.59
C VAL A 876 -9.37 2.16 6.51
N ALA A 877 -8.97 3.32 5.97
CA ALA A 877 -8.49 4.44 6.78
C ALA A 877 -9.56 4.97 7.76
N LYS A 878 -10.80 5.19 7.28
CA LYS A 878 -11.95 5.65 8.11
C LYS A 878 -12.30 4.64 9.19
N LEU A 879 -12.31 3.34 8.89
CA LEU A 879 -12.51 2.27 9.89
C LEU A 879 -11.35 2.18 10.90
N MET A 880 -10.09 2.26 10.46
CA MET A 880 -8.93 2.24 11.35
C MET A 880 -8.88 3.44 12.31
N LYS A 881 -9.31 4.63 11.86
CA LYS A 881 -9.47 5.85 12.67
C LYS A 881 -10.51 5.67 13.79
N ASN A 882 -11.56 4.89 13.51
CA ASN A 882 -12.63 4.54 14.45
C ASN A 882 -12.33 3.29 15.31
N GLU A 883 -11.11 2.73 15.22
CA GLU A 883 -10.72 1.43 15.82
C GLU A 883 -11.62 0.23 15.46
N ALA A 884 -12.32 0.31 14.30
CA ALA A 884 -13.15 -0.75 13.73
C ALA A 884 -12.35 -1.63 12.75
N TYR A 885 -12.61 -2.93 12.76
CA TYR A 885 -11.77 -3.95 12.11
C TYR A 885 -12.55 -4.90 11.19
N GLU A 886 -13.73 -4.48 10.74
CA GLU A 886 -14.71 -5.29 10.01
C GLU A 886 -14.31 -5.52 8.54
N PHE A 887 -13.41 -4.68 8.01
CA PHE A 887 -12.84 -4.80 6.66
C PHE A 887 -11.96 -6.05 6.45
N PHE A 888 -11.63 -6.81 7.50
CA PHE A 888 -10.89 -8.07 7.35
C PHE A 888 -11.83 -9.19 6.84
N PRO A 889 -11.40 -10.04 5.89
CA PRO A 889 -12.22 -11.12 5.32
C PRO A 889 -12.38 -12.32 6.27
N VAL A 890 -13.00 -12.12 7.44
CA VAL A 890 -13.24 -13.16 8.44
C VAL A 890 -14.23 -14.19 7.89
N ASN A 891 -13.87 -15.48 7.96
CA ASN A 891 -14.61 -16.62 7.41
C ASN A 891 -14.87 -16.59 5.90
N ARG A 892 -14.27 -15.68 5.12
CA ARG A 892 -14.40 -15.62 3.66
C ARG A 892 -13.04 -15.51 2.95
N ALA A 893 -13.00 -15.79 1.65
CA ALA A 893 -11.81 -15.61 0.80
C ALA A 893 -12.21 -15.63 -0.67
N LEU A 894 -11.60 -14.78 -1.50
CA LEU A 894 -11.90 -14.70 -2.94
C LEU A 894 -11.63 -16.03 -3.68
N SER A 895 -10.66 -16.82 -3.21
CA SER A 895 -10.37 -18.15 -3.76
C SER A 895 -11.38 -19.25 -3.37
N LEU A 896 -12.42 -18.93 -2.59
CA LEU A 896 -13.51 -19.84 -2.20
C LEU A 896 -14.90 -19.37 -2.66
N ASP A 897 -15.19 -18.05 -2.66
CA ASP A 897 -16.54 -17.56 -2.96
C ASP A 897 -17.01 -17.91 -4.41
N ASN A 898 -16.13 -17.90 -5.42
CA ASN A 898 -16.45 -18.29 -6.82
C ASN A 898 -16.87 -19.78 -7.03
N LYS A 899 -17.09 -20.56 -5.97
CA LYS A 899 -17.64 -21.93 -6.01
C LYS A 899 -18.77 -22.14 -5.01
N LYS A 900 -19.20 -21.08 -4.33
CA LYS A 900 -20.19 -21.08 -3.27
C LYS A 900 -21.59 -21.25 -3.83
N ASP A 901 -21.88 -20.62 -4.97
CA ASP A 901 -23.11 -20.83 -5.76
C ASP A 901 -23.31 -22.32 -6.10
N ALA A 902 -22.22 -23.02 -6.43
CA ALA A 902 -22.21 -24.47 -6.72
C ALA A 902 -22.26 -25.37 -5.47
N TYR A 903 -22.22 -24.78 -4.27
CA TYR A 903 -22.44 -25.41 -2.97
C TYR A 903 -23.83 -25.13 -2.44
N ASP A 904 -24.28 -23.88 -2.49
CA ASP A 904 -25.61 -23.46 -2.06
C ASP A 904 -26.68 -24.09 -2.99
N SER A 905 -26.45 -24.11 -4.32
CA SER A 905 -27.29 -24.89 -5.26
C SER A 905 -27.36 -26.40 -4.95
N LYS A 906 -26.35 -26.96 -4.26
CA LYS A 906 -26.37 -28.38 -3.82
C LYS A 906 -27.02 -28.55 -2.46
N LEU A 907 -26.89 -27.56 -1.58
CA LEU A 907 -27.59 -27.52 -0.30
C LEU A 907 -29.10 -27.41 -0.53
N ASP A 908 -29.53 -26.53 -1.43
CA ASP A 908 -30.95 -26.40 -1.83
C ASP A 908 -31.46 -27.68 -2.48
N ASN A 909 -30.66 -28.34 -3.32
CA ASN A 909 -31.02 -29.64 -3.90
C ASN A 909 -31.16 -30.73 -2.82
N LEU A 910 -30.28 -30.76 -1.82
CA LEU A 910 -30.38 -31.65 -0.66
C LEU A 910 -31.58 -31.34 0.23
N VAL A 911 -31.89 -30.06 0.46
CA VAL A 911 -33.09 -29.63 1.21
C VAL A 911 -34.37 -30.05 0.48
N LEU A 912 -34.42 -29.90 -0.86
CA LEU A 912 -35.52 -30.41 -1.69
C LEU A 912 -35.65 -31.94 -1.62
N GLN A 913 -34.55 -32.68 -1.64
CA GLN A 913 -34.57 -34.14 -1.47
C GLN A 913 -35.07 -34.56 -0.07
N VAL A 914 -34.67 -33.84 0.98
CA VAL A 914 -35.13 -34.10 2.36
C VAL A 914 -36.62 -33.79 2.52
N ASP A 915 -37.11 -32.68 1.98
CA ASP A 915 -38.55 -32.35 1.98
C ASP A 915 -39.38 -33.39 1.21
N GLN A 916 -38.89 -33.86 0.05
CA GLN A 916 -39.52 -34.96 -0.69
C GLN A 916 -39.58 -36.27 0.10
N LEU A 917 -38.52 -36.62 0.83
CA LEU A 917 -38.50 -37.80 1.71
C LEU A 917 -39.47 -37.64 2.89
N VAL A 918 -39.50 -36.49 3.54
CA VAL A 918 -40.42 -36.19 4.66
C VAL A 918 -41.89 -36.20 4.19
N LYS A 919 -42.18 -35.71 2.98
CA LYS A 919 -43.52 -35.80 2.38
C LYS A 919 -43.91 -37.25 2.11
N ARG A 920 -43.04 -38.04 1.48
CA ARG A 920 -43.29 -39.47 1.22
C ARG A 920 -43.53 -40.26 2.51
N GLN A 921 -42.72 -40.03 3.55
CA GLN A 921 -42.90 -40.70 4.84
C GLN A 921 -44.26 -40.36 5.49
N LYS A 922 -44.69 -39.09 5.42
CA LYS A 922 -46.03 -38.68 5.88
C LYS A 922 -47.16 -39.32 5.07
N GLU A 923 -46.98 -39.50 3.76
CA GLU A 923 -47.94 -40.19 2.90
C GLU A 923 -48.03 -41.69 3.21
N GLU A 924 -46.90 -42.35 3.44
CA GLU A 924 -46.80 -43.75 3.86
C GLU A 924 -47.46 -43.97 5.23
N ASP A 925 -47.15 -43.14 6.23
CA ASP A 925 -47.81 -43.16 7.55
C ASP A 925 -49.32 -42.92 7.45
N ALA A 926 -49.76 -41.99 6.59
CA ALA A 926 -51.18 -41.72 6.35
C ALA A 926 -51.87 -42.86 5.58
N GLN A 927 -51.18 -43.58 4.69
CA GLN A 927 -51.70 -44.80 4.06
C GLN A 927 -51.82 -45.92 5.08
N LYS A 928 -50.82 -46.11 5.94
CA LYS A 928 -50.81 -47.14 7.00
C LYS A 928 -51.96 -46.94 7.99
N ARG A 929 -52.17 -45.71 8.49
CA ARG A 929 -53.34 -45.36 9.34
C ARG A 929 -54.66 -45.72 8.66
N ARG A 930 -54.83 -45.38 7.38
CA ARG A 930 -56.02 -45.73 6.59
C ARG A 930 -56.17 -47.24 6.31
N GLN A 931 -55.10 -48.03 6.39
CA GLN A 931 -55.17 -49.50 6.37
C GLN A 931 -55.59 -50.04 7.74
N GLU A 932 -55.01 -49.54 8.83
CA GLU A 932 -55.38 -49.90 10.22
C GLU A 932 -56.84 -49.57 10.53
N GLU A 933 -57.34 -48.42 10.07
CA GLU A 933 -58.76 -48.02 10.15
C GLU A 933 -59.66 -48.99 9.37
N LYS A 934 -59.30 -49.35 8.13
CA LYS A 934 -60.04 -50.33 7.32
C LYS A 934 -60.03 -51.74 7.91
N MET A 935 -58.95 -52.14 8.57
CA MET A 935 -58.89 -53.42 9.30
C MET A 935 -59.84 -53.40 10.50
N LYS A 936 -59.79 -52.35 11.34
CA LYS A 936 -60.73 -52.16 12.47
C LYS A 936 -62.19 -52.11 12.00
N GLN A 937 -62.47 -51.47 10.87
CA GLN A 937 -63.81 -51.41 10.29
C GLN A 937 -64.29 -52.81 9.84
N ARG A 938 -63.42 -53.62 9.23
CA ARG A 938 -63.74 -55.02 8.90
C ARG A 938 -63.96 -55.88 10.14
N GLU A 939 -63.10 -55.77 11.17
CA GLU A 939 -63.30 -56.46 12.45
C GLU A 939 -64.62 -56.07 13.13
N TRP A 940 -65.04 -54.80 12.98
CA TRP A 940 -66.32 -54.31 13.48
C TRP A 940 -67.49 -54.87 12.67
N GLU A 941 -67.40 -54.88 11.33
CA GLU A 941 -68.41 -55.48 10.43
C GLU A 941 -68.54 -56.99 10.64
N GLU A 942 -67.44 -57.71 10.86
CA GLU A 942 -67.43 -59.15 11.12
C GLU A 942 -68.05 -59.49 12.48
N LYS A 943 -67.81 -58.69 13.53
CA LYS A 943 -68.50 -58.81 14.82
C LYS A 943 -70.00 -58.59 14.68
N HIS A 944 -70.43 -57.49 14.07
CA HIS A 944 -71.86 -57.22 13.87
C HIS A 944 -72.53 -58.26 12.96
N ARG A 945 -71.81 -58.84 12.01
CA ARG A 945 -72.29 -59.98 11.20
C ARG A 945 -72.45 -61.24 12.04
N ALA A 946 -71.51 -61.55 12.93
CA ALA A 946 -71.60 -62.68 13.87
C ALA A 946 -72.77 -62.49 14.85
N ASP A 947 -72.93 -61.30 15.42
CA ASP A 947 -74.06 -60.98 16.32
C ASP A 947 -75.40 -61.06 15.58
N SER A 948 -75.47 -60.58 14.32
CA SER A 948 -76.67 -60.72 13.48
C SER A 948 -77.02 -62.18 13.12
N ALA A 949 -76.07 -63.11 13.26
CA ALA A 949 -76.28 -64.54 13.08
C ALA A 949 -76.68 -65.25 14.39
N HIS A 950 -76.85 -64.53 15.49
CA HIS A 950 -77.19 -65.07 16.82
C HIS A 950 -78.30 -64.28 17.54
N THR A 951 -79.51 -64.27 16.96
CA THR A 951 -80.73 -63.88 17.70
C THR A 951 -81.90 -64.82 17.42
N PRO A 952 -82.31 -65.68 18.37
CA PRO A 952 -83.58 -66.42 18.32
C PRO A 952 -84.78 -65.48 18.49
N ALA A 953 -85.97 -65.93 18.08
CA ALA A 953 -87.18 -65.11 18.08
C ALA A 953 -87.92 -65.06 19.43
N LEU A 954 -88.35 -63.84 19.82
CA LEU A 954 -89.50 -63.53 20.70
C LEU A 954 -89.43 -64.03 22.18
N THR A 955 -89.95 -63.34 23.20
CA THR A 955 -91.17 -62.51 23.30
C THR A 955 -91.11 -61.36 24.33
N ILE A 956 -91.54 -60.17 23.89
CA ILE A 956 -92.58 -59.28 24.51
C ILE A 956 -92.75 -59.28 26.05
N LYS A 957 -92.46 -58.13 26.73
CA LYS A 957 -93.47 -57.30 27.44
C LYS A 957 -92.98 -55.96 28.04
N SER A 958 -93.54 -54.87 27.51
CA SER A 958 -93.98 -53.61 28.18
C SER A 958 -93.14 -52.95 29.29
N GLY A 959 -92.62 -51.73 29.00
CA GLY A 959 -92.18 -50.72 29.99
C GLY A 959 -91.70 -49.43 29.30
N SER A 960 -92.13 -48.25 29.76
CA SER A 960 -91.93 -46.92 29.12
C SER A 960 -91.99 -45.80 30.17
N PRO A 961 -91.59 -44.53 29.88
CA PRO A 961 -90.54 -44.03 28.97
C PRO A 961 -89.58 -43.03 29.69
N GLY A 962 -88.68 -42.38 28.93
CA GLY A 962 -87.76 -41.30 29.31
C GLY A 962 -86.54 -41.34 28.38
N GLU A 963 -86.23 -40.38 27.50
CA GLU A 963 -86.33 -38.90 27.51
C GLU A 963 -85.16 -38.22 28.25
N ASP A 964 -84.76 -37.03 27.76
CA ASP A 964 -83.49 -36.30 27.97
C ASP A 964 -82.23 -37.02 27.40
N THR A 965 -81.42 -36.52 26.45
CA THR A 965 -80.84 -35.20 26.04
C THR A 965 -79.44 -34.90 26.60
N ASP A 966 -78.64 -34.22 25.77
CA ASP A 966 -77.29 -33.67 26.01
C ASP A 966 -76.15 -34.72 26.21
N LEU A 967 -74.92 -34.50 25.73
CA LEU A 967 -74.31 -33.31 25.11
C LEU A 967 -73.26 -33.70 24.04
#